data_AF-A0A949X9X3-F1
#
_entry.id   AF-A0A949X9X3-F1
#
_cell.length_a   1.000
_cell.length_b   1.000
_cell.length_c   1.000
_cell.angle_alpha   90.00
_cell.angle_beta   90.00
_cell.angle_gamma   90.00
#
_symmetry.space_group_name_H-M   'P 1'
#
loop_
_entity.id
_entity.type
_entity.pdbx_description
1 polymer ?
#
loop_
_entity_poly.entity_id
_entity_poly.type
_entity_poly.pdbx_seq_one_letter_code
_entity_poly.pdbx_strand_id
1 'polypeptide(L)'
;MNSSKALQPSDSASPKRRSNNAGVAWPERLRDRYGLSALAIYAALSFGFMGRSVAGGLSSRYIGRTNDPTVYMWLLSWWPYAIAHRLNPMITHAVWAPGGFNLAWTTSMPLVALAASPLTTVFGPVATYNLLCILAPAAAAWSSFLLCRAINSDYIAALAGGYIFGFSAYMLAETRGHLPLILVFPMPLAVLLISNRLNGHISNSRFSLLLGAVLLAAFLCWAELYATMTLFGAIALGLGLFYSESAMRERIRHLLIPIMGAYAVSLIAVLPYLYYFFQPGYPHAPINSPHTYSADLLNLALPTPVNALGDIGFIESAALRFAGNPLETGAYFGLPLLAITFWFGWERWREPMAKVLITFLAIVCMLMFGPRLHVNGYELFGMPWKIASHVLLLRQALPVRFSLYAYLGLALIVSMWLSRPRPAGLKLAAIVLLAVFLCPNLHSGFWSRNNDTPEFFARGGYGQCFKPGENIIVLPYGINGSSMLWQAAAAFYFRMAGGWTSITPREFQRWPIVGAMLTQSYIPDMTAQLRAFMAAHSVQKILVTEGDSQFWEPMLSPLDSLPIRSGGVVIYSASPGMLPASQAQSALEMERRSNLARFSALLLAARGYIAQNGDLAQLTPMRMQRLGLLPPHWVTDPDVRTNNGLYLGPWGVDEVALGVVGSYQGLQPVIRNYRAAAVQIFFPFPKRLIEPPDGDTFMRLLVIVFDRIGLTQAVLASEPAH
;
A
#
# COMPACT_ATOMS: atom_id res chain seq x y z
N MET A 1 -33.16 16.82 -81.68
CA MET A 1 -32.88 15.42 -82.06
C MET A 1 -31.38 15.18 -81.95
N ASN A 2 -31.00 14.35 -80.97
CA ASN A 2 -29.80 13.52 -80.80
C ASN A 2 -28.35 14.01 -81.00
N SER A 3 -27.59 13.72 -79.93
CA SER A 3 -26.22 13.14 -79.83
C SER A 3 -25.03 14.07 -80.08
N SER A 4 -24.31 14.52 -79.04
CA SER A 4 -23.36 13.79 -78.18
C SER A 4 -22.02 13.44 -78.87
N LYS A 5 -20.96 14.19 -78.50
CA LYS A 5 -19.56 13.72 -78.47
C LYS A 5 -18.83 14.45 -77.36
N ALA A 6 -18.42 13.68 -76.36
CA ALA A 6 -17.70 14.11 -75.18
C ALA A 6 -16.18 14.17 -75.47
N LEU A 7 -15.53 15.15 -74.83
CA LEU A 7 -14.09 15.35 -74.77
C LEU A 7 -13.41 14.32 -73.86
N GLN A 8 -12.26 13.78 -74.30
CA GLN A 8 -11.24 13.20 -73.42
C GLN A 8 -10.47 14.30 -72.69
N PRO A 9 -9.98 14.03 -71.47
CA PRO A 9 -8.73 14.63 -71.03
C PRO A 9 -7.70 13.61 -70.49
N SER A 10 -6.48 13.92 -70.88
CA SER A 10 -5.14 13.40 -70.56
C SER A 10 -4.86 13.00 -69.10
N ASP A 11 -4.15 11.88 -68.97
CA ASP A 11 -3.41 11.44 -67.80
C ASP A 11 -2.32 12.44 -67.38
N SER A 12 -2.32 12.83 -66.11
CA SER A 12 -1.15 13.37 -65.42
C SER A 12 -0.91 12.58 -64.13
N ALA A 13 0.22 11.86 -64.10
CA ALA A 13 0.63 11.01 -63.01
C ALA A 13 1.06 11.85 -61.79
N SER A 14 0.39 11.66 -60.66
CA SER A 14 0.81 12.15 -59.36
C SER A 14 1.65 11.08 -58.62
N PRO A 15 2.71 11.46 -57.89
CA PRO A 15 3.62 10.50 -57.29
C PRO A 15 2.97 9.81 -56.07
N LYS A 16 2.94 8.48 -56.12
CA LYS A 16 2.49 7.60 -55.02
C LYS A 16 3.28 7.88 -53.74
N ARG A 17 2.73 8.69 -52.84
CA ARG A 17 3.06 8.66 -51.42
C ARG A 17 2.68 7.26 -50.91
N ARG A 18 3.66 6.45 -50.50
CA ARG A 18 3.44 5.17 -49.80
C ARG A 18 2.60 5.43 -48.55
N SER A 19 1.29 5.21 -48.64
CA SER A 19 0.40 5.16 -47.49
C SER A 19 0.60 3.82 -46.78
N ASN A 20 1.44 3.78 -45.74
CA ASN A 20 1.49 2.69 -44.78
C ASN A 20 0.25 2.72 -43.84
N ASN A 21 -0.96 2.77 -44.41
CA ASN A 21 -2.22 2.70 -43.68
C ASN A 21 -3.11 1.62 -44.31
N ALA A 22 -3.06 0.43 -43.71
CA ALA A 22 -4.16 -0.52 -43.70
C ALA A 22 -4.27 -1.05 -42.26
N GLY A 23 -5.49 -1.14 -41.74
CA GLY A 23 -5.80 -1.53 -40.36
C GLY A 23 -5.32 -2.94 -40.01
N VAL A 24 -4.09 -3.03 -39.51
CA VAL A 24 -3.51 -4.25 -38.95
C VAL A 24 -4.20 -4.59 -37.62
N ALA A 25 -4.75 -5.80 -37.52
CA ALA A 25 -5.49 -6.27 -36.34
C ALA A 25 -4.59 -6.41 -35.10
N TRP A 26 -5.18 -6.32 -33.90
CA TRP A 26 -4.49 -6.43 -32.60
C TRP A 26 -3.45 -7.57 -32.47
N PRO A 27 -3.71 -8.81 -32.93
CA PRO A 27 -2.72 -9.89 -32.83
C PRO A 27 -1.44 -9.65 -33.65
N GLU A 28 -1.55 -8.94 -34.78
CA GLU A 28 -0.42 -8.66 -35.65
C GLU A 28 0.46 -7.54 -35.10
N ARG A 29 -0.12 -6.57 -34.36
CA ARG A 29 0.64 -5.50 -33.69
C ARG A 29 1.46 -5.97 -32.49
N LEU A 30 1.07 -7.08 -31.85
CA LEU A 30 1.84 -7.70 -30.77
C LEU A 30 3.16 -8.32 -31.28
N ARG A 31 3.20 -8.73 -32.55
CA ARG A 31 4.35 -9.40 -33.18
C ARG A 31 5.08 -8.51 -34.22
N ASP A 32 4.57 -7.32 -34.47
CA ASP A 32 5.23 -6.33 -35.32
C ASP A 32 6.57 -5.92 -34.68
N ARG A 33 7.61 -5.75 -35.52
CA ARG A 33 8.97 -5.35 -35.12
C ARG A 33 8.97 -4.12 -34.21
N TYR A 34 8.03 -3.20 -34.40
CA TYR A 34 7.88 -2.00 -33.58
C TYR A 34 7.38 -2.30 -32.15
N GLY A 35 6.49 -3.29 -32.01
CA GLY A 35 6.01 -3.73 -30.69
C GLY A 35 7.12 -4.39 -29.89
N LEU A 36 7.89 -5.28 -30.53
CA LEU A 36 9.02 -5.96 -29.91
C LEU A 36 10.16 -5.00 -29.56
N SER A 37 10.47 -4.04 -30.45
CA SER A 37 11.51 -3.05 -30.17
C SER A 37 11.12 -2.12 -29.02
N ALA A 38 9.85 -1.69 -28.94
CA ALA A 38 9.38 -0.88 -27.81
C ALA A 38 9.46 -1.64 -26.48
N LEU A 39 9.05 -2.92 -26.46
CA LEU A 39 9.19 -3.77 -25.27
C LEU A 39 10.65 -3.91 -24.84
N ALA A 40 11.57 -4.15 -25.78
CA ALA A 40 12.99 -4.25 -25.51
C ALA A 40 13.56 -2.92 -24.95
N ILE A 41 13.15 -1.77 -25.51
CA ILE A 41 13.55 -0.45 -25.01
C ILE A 41 13.04 -0.24 -23.58
N TYR A 42 11.78 -0.53 -23.29
CA TYR A 42 11.25 -0.36 -21.94
C TYR A 42 11.87 -1.34 -20.94
N ALA A 43 12.15 -2.58 -21.35
CA ALA A 43 12.87 -3.53 -20.52
C ALA A 43 14.29 -3.04 -20.21
N ALA A 44 15.00 -2.51 -21.22
CA ALA A 44 16.32 -1.92 -21.05
C ALA A 44 16.29 -0.67 -20.15
N LEU A 45 15.26 0.17 -20.26
CA LEU A 45 15.07 1.33 -19.37
C LEU A 45 14.76 0.90 -17.94
N SER A 46 13.86 -0.07 -17.75
CA SER A 46 13.51 -0.58 -16.42
C SER A 46 14.72 -1.24 -15.73
N PHE A 47 15.46 -2.07 -16.46
CA PHE A 47 16.72 -2.61 -15.98
C PHE A 47 17.73 -1.50 -15.72
N GLY A 48 17.86 -0.56 -16.66
CA GLY A 48 18.75 0.59 -16.58
C GLY A 48 18.50 1.39 -15.31
N PHE A 49 17.27 1.81 -15.03
CA PHE A 49 16.90 2.66 -13.90
C PHE A 49 16.93 1.92 -12.56
N MET A 50 16.26 0.77 -12.46
CA MET A 50 16.05 0.08 -11.19
C MET A 50 16.81 -1.26 -11.13
N GLY A 51 16.76 -2.06 -12.20
CA GLY A 51 17.37 -3.40 -12.21
C GLY A 51 18.89 -3.42 -11.99
N ARG A 52 19.61 -2.37 -12.41
CA ARG A 52 21.06 -2.23 -12.20
C ARG A 52 21.44 -2.31 -10.72
N SER A 53 20.53 -1.92 -9.82
CA SER A 53 20.77 -1.94 -8.37
C SER A 53 20.88 -3.35 -7.78
N VAL A 54 20.30 -4.35 -8.47
CA VAL A 54 20.29 -5.77 -8.08
C VAL A 54 21.05 -6.68 -9.04
N ALA A 55 21.62 -6.15 -10.13
CA ALA A 55 22.29 -6.93 -11.18
C ALA A 55 23.42 -7.83 -10.66
N GLY A 56 24.17 -7.38 -9.64
CA GLY A 56 25.25 -8.15 -9.01
C GLY A 56 24.82 -9.01 -7.82
N GLY A 57 23.52 -9.25 -7.64
CA GLY A 57 23.02 -9.95 -6.44
C GLY A 57 21.51 -10.11 -6.43
N LEU A 58 20.95 -10.81 -7.44
CA LEU A 58 19.51 -10.97 -7.60
C LEU A 58 18.81 -11.66 -6.41
N SER A 59 19.53 -12.47 -5.63
CA SER A 59 18.99 -13.14 -4.43
C SER A 59 19.50 -12.54 -3.11
N SER A 60 20.56 -11.72 -3.15
CA SER A 60 21.19 -11.10 -1.97
C SER A 60 20.78 -9.65 -1.76
N ARG A 61 20.08 -9.05 -2.72
CA ARG A 61 19.48 -7.70 -2.67
C ARG A 61 18.08 -7.76 -3.22
N TYR A 62 17.24 -6.82 -2.82
CA TYR A 62 15.93 -6.64 -3.45
C TYR A 62 15.59 -5.18 -3.70
N ILE A 63 14.81 -4.95 -4.76
CA ILE A 63 14.24 -3.65 -5.10
C ILE A 63 13.22 -3.29 -4.02
N GLY A 64 13.40 -2.13 -3.39
CA GLY A 64 12.56 -1.65 -2.31
C GLY A 64 13.37 -1.23 -1.09
N ARG A 65 12.75 -0.41 -0.24
CA ARG A 65 13.40 0.20 0.94
C ARG A 65 12.67 -0.08 2.24
N THR A 66 11.41 -0.50 2.20
CA THR A 66 10.63 -0.90 3.37
C THR A 66 10.70 -2.42 3.60
N ASN A 67 9.97 -2.91 4.61
CA ASN A 67 9.82 -4.34 4.87
C ASN A 67 8.59 -4.96 4.16
N ASP A 68 7.72 -4.15 3.52
CA ASP A 68 6.58 -4.66 2.74
C ASP A 68 6.96 -5.63 1.61
N PRO A 69 8.09 -5.47 0.88
CA PRO A 69 8.51 -6.45 -0.11
C PRO A 69 8.53 -7.90 0.40
N THR A 70 8.81 -8.10 1.69
CA THR A 70 8.94 -9.44 2.28
C THR A 70 7.61 -10.20 2.34
N VAL A 71 6.46 -9.52 2.50
CA VAL A 71 5.14 -10.19 2.44
C VAL A 71 4.85 -10.66 1.02
N TYR A 72 5.22 -9.89 0.00
CA TYR A 72 5.01 -10.30 -1.40
C TYR A 72 5.92 -11.45 -1.78
N MET A 73 7.17 -11.46 -1.34
CA MET A 73 8.09 -12.59 -1.50
C MET A 73 7.55 -13.87 -0.82
N TRP A 74 6.98 -13.72 0.37
CA TRP A 74 6.30 -14.82 1.05
C TRP A 74 5.09 -15.32 0.26
N LEU A 75 4.26 -14.42 -0.28
CA LEU A 75 3.09 -14.77 -1.10
C LEU A 75 3.47 -15.48 -2.40
N LEU A 76 4.56 -15.07 -3.06
CA LEU A 76 5.11 -15.78 -4.23
C LEU A 76 5.45 -17.25 -3.92
N SER A 77 5.80 -17.55 -2.66
CA SER A 77 6.10 -18.91 -2.20
C SER A 77 4.85 -19.62 -1.67
N TRP A 78 3.96 -18.91 -0.97
CA TRP A 78 2.80 -19.48 -0.28
C TRP A 78 1.78 -20.09 -1.22
N TRP A 79 1.39 -19.37 -2.29
CA TRP A 79 0.37 -19.86 -3.23
C TRP A 79 0.72 -21.21 -3.86
N PRO A 80 1.88 -21.37 -4.53
CA PRO A 80 2.27 -22.67 -5.06
C PRO A 80 2.47 -23.72 -3.96
N TYR A 81 3.02 -23.33 -2.80
CA TYR A 81 3.20 -24.23 -1.65
C TYR A 81 1.86 -24.78 -1.15
N ALA A 82 0.88 -23.92 -0.89
CA ALA A 82 -0.42 -24.30 -0.37
C ALA A 82 -1.14 -25.26 -1.32
N ILE A 83 -1.13 -24.98 -2.63
CA ILE A 83 -1.73 -25.86 -3.63
C ILE A 83 -1.02 -27.21 -3.68
N ALA A 84 0.32 -27.21 -3.73
CA ALA A 84 1.11 -28.44 -3.79
C ALA A 84 0.90 -29.34 -2.56
N HIS A 85 0.69 -28.74 -1.38
CA HIS A 85 0.45 -29.45 -0.12
C HIS A 85 -1.04 -29.65 0.20
N ARG A 86 -1.95 -29.38 -0.75
CA ARG A 86 -3.41 -29.52 -0.60
C ARG A 86 -3.99 -28.72 0.58
N LEU A 87 -3.38 -27.58 0.88
CA LEU A 87 -3.84 -26.60 1.86
C LEU A 87 -4.78 -25.60 1.21
N ASN A 88 -5.60 -24.94 2.02
CA ASN A 88 -6.39 -23.80 1.56
C ASN A 88 -5.47 -22.59 1.35
N PRO A 89 -5.32 -22.06 0.12
CA PRO A 89 -4.43 -20.94 -0.11
C PRO A 89 -4.98 -19.60 0.41
N MET A 90 -6.29 -19.51 0.69
CA MET A 90 -6.92 -18.31 1.26
C MET A 90 -6.79 -18.26 2.77
N ILE A 91 -6.87 -19.40 3.46
CA ILE A 91 -6.76 -19.46 4.92
C ILE A 91 -5.40 -20.04 5.29
N THR A 92 -4.50 -19.18 5.76
CA THR A 92 -3.18 -19.61 6.19
C THR A 92 -3.12 -19.81 7.69
N HIS A 93 -2.42 -20.87 8.10
CA HIS A 93 -2.06 -21.14 9.48
C HIS A 93 -0.54 -21.03 9.71
N ALA A 94 0.22 -20.65 8.66
CA ALA A 94 1.66 -20.48 8.75
C ALA A 94 2.03 -19.19 9.52
N VAL A 95 1.22 -18.15 9.41
CA VAL A 95 1.32 -16.91 10.20
C VAL A 95 0.08 -16.73 11.05
N TRP A 96 0.20 -15.91 12.10
CA TRP A 96 -0.87 -15.70 13.09
C TRP A 96 -1.36 -17.00 13.73
N ALA A 97 -0.49 -17.99 13.88
CA ALA A 97 -0.83 -19.28 14.48
C ALA A 97 -1.07 -19.15 16.01
N PRO A 98 -2.02 -19.92 16.58
CA PRO A 98 -2.76 -21.01 15.94
C PRO A 98 -3.98 -20.57 15.11
N GLY A 99 -4.54 -19.38 15.35
CA GLY A 99 -5.79 -18.90 14.75
C GLY A 99 -5.76 -18.78 13.22
N GLY A 100 -4.62 -18.36 12.67
CA GLY A 100 -4.41 -18.20 11.23
C GLY A 100 -4.96 -16.88 10.70
N PHE A 101 -5.04 -16.76 9.37
CA PHE A 101 -5.48 -15.54 8.69
C PHE A 101 -6.12 -15.79 7.34
N ASN A 102 -7.12 -15.00 6.99
CA ASN A 102 -7.72 -14.98 5.67
C ASN A 102 -7.01 -14.01 4.73
N LEU A 103 -6.16 -14.55 3.86
CA LEU A 103 -5.41 -13.83 2.84
C LEU A 103 -6.29 -13.24 1.74
N ALA A 104 -7.61 -13.50 1.70
CA ALA A 104 -8.51 -12.75 0.82
C ALA A 104 -8.53 -11.25 1.16
N TRP A 105 -8.24 -10.90 2.43
CA TRP A 105 -8.10 -9.52 2.93
C TRP A 105 -6.66 -8.99 2.89
N THR A 106 -5.73 -9.75 2.31
CA THR A 106 -4.36 -9.31 2.02
C THR A 106 -4.21 -9.16 0.50
N THR A 107 -3.39 -8.22 0.05
CA THR A 107 -3.05 -8.09 -1.38
C THR A 107 -2.15 -9.25 -1.82
N SER A 108 -2.79 -10.39 -2.13
CA SER A 108 -2.14 -11.71 -2.19
C SER A 108 -1.58 -12.11 -3.56
N MET A 109 -1.87 -11.35 -4.62
CA MET A 109 -1.36 -11.54 -6.00
C MET A 109 -1.34 -12.98 -6.57
N PRO A 110 -2.41 -13.79 -6.43
CA PRO A 110 -2.44 -15.21 -6.83
C PRO A 110 -2.00 -15.49 -8.27
N LEU A 111 -2.44 -14.67 -9.24
CA LEU A 111 -2.08 -14.89 -10.65
C LEU A 111 -0.55 -14.84 -10.84
N VAL A 112 0.09 -13.87 -10.20
CA VAL A 112 1.52 -13.62 -10.31
C VAL A 112 2.32 -14.72 -9.62
N ALA A 113 1.90 -15.09 -8.40
CA ALA A 113 2.56 -16.14 -7.63
C ALA A 113 2.53 -17.49 -8.35
N LEU A 114 1.41 -17.84 -8.99
CA LEU A 114 1.29 -19.09 -9.77
C LEU A 114 2.07 -19.01 -11.09
N ALA A 115 1.95 -17.91 -11.83
CA ALA A 115 2.68 -17.73 -13.09
C ALA A 115 4.20 -17.72 -12.90
N ALA A 116 4.68 -17.14 -11.80
CA ALA A 116 6.10 -17.05 -11.46
C ALA A 116 6.60 -18.24 -10.63
N SER A 117 5.75 -19.23 -10.33
CA SER A 117 6.13 -20.38 -9.47
C SER A 117 7.37 -21.13 -9.95
N PRO A 118 7.60 -21.39 -11.27
CA PRO A 118 8.84 -22.06 -11.69
C PRO A 118 10.08 -21.23 -11.39
N LEU A 119 9.99 -19.90 -11.52
CA LEU A 119 11.08 -18.99 -11.18
C LEU A 119 11.33 -18.99 -9.68
N THR A 120 10.27 -18.93 -8.86
CA THR A 120 10.36 -18.96 -7.40
C THR A 120 10.99 -20.26 -6.91
N THR A 121 10.65 -21.41 -7.50
CA THR A 121 11.23 -22.70 -7.13
C THR A 121 12.71 -22.81 -7.51
N VAL A 122 13.12 -22.27 -8.66
CA VAL A 122 14.51 -22.38 -9.16
C VAL A 122 15.45 -21.33 -8.56
N PHE A 123 15.00 -20.07 -8.47
CA PHE A 123 15.85 -18.93 -8.08
C PHE A 123 15.53 -18.36 -6.70
N GLY A 124 14.44 -18.80 -6.07
CA GLY A 124 13.93 -18.29 -4.80
C GLY A 124 13.05 -17.05 -4.95
N PRO A 125 12.29 -16.69 -3.90
CA PRO A 125 11.31 -15.61 -3.97
C PRO A 125 11.93 -14.22 -4.13
N VAL A 126 13.15 -13.99 -3.65
CA VAL A 126 13.84 -12.69 -3.75
C VAL A 126 14.20 -12.37 -5.21
N ALA A 127 14.81 -13.34 -5.92
CA ALA A 127 15.16 -13.19 -7.32
C ALA A 127 13.91 -13.03 -8.20
N THR A 128 12.88 -13.84 -7.95
CA THR A 128 11.60 -13.71 -8.67
C THR A 128 10.96 -12.34 -8.44
N TYR A 129 10.91 -11.86 -7.20
CA TYR A 129 10.38 -10.54 -6.89
C TYR A 129 11.13 -9.45 -7.66
N ASN A 130 12.46 -9.48 -7.68
CA ASN A 130 13.27 -8.52 -8.43
C ASN A 130 12.99 -8.54 -9.93
N LEU A 131 12.92 -9.74 -10.53
CA LEU A 131 12.58 -9.89 -11.95
C LEU A 131 11.20 -9.30 -12.24
N LEU A 132 10.20 -9.55 -11.38
CA LEU A 132 8.87 -8.99 -11.54
C LEU A 132 8.86 -7.46 -11.40
N CYS A 133 9.61 -6.89 -10.45
CA CYS A 133 9.77 -5.44 -10.32
C CYS A 133 10.45 -4.80 -11.54
N ILE A 134 11.32 -5.52 -12.25
CA ILE A 134 11.94 -5.05 -13.50
C ILE A 134 10.96 -5.18 -14.68
N LEU A 135 10.21 -6.27 -14.76
CA LEU A 135 9.33 -6.56 -15.89
C LEU A 135 8.01 -5.78 -15.84
N ALA A 136 7.47 -5.50 -14.65
CA ALA A 136 6.15 -4.86 -14.49
C ALA A 136 6.09 -3.44 -15.10
N PRO A 137 7.04 -2.52 -14.84
CA PRO A 137 7.08 -1.21 -15.50
C PRO A 137 7.18 -1.31 -17.02
N ALA A 138 7.99 -2.25 -17.53
CA ALA A 138 8.14 -2.47 -18.95
C ALA A 138 6.85 -2.99 -19.60
N ALA A 139 6.14 -3.92 -18.95
CA ALA A 139 4.84 -4.42 -19.39
C ALA A 139 3.76 -3.33 -19.36
N ALA A 140 3.74 -2.51 -18.31
CA ALA A 140 2.84 -1.36 -18.21
C ALA A 140 3.10 -0.36 -19.36
N ALA A 141 4.36 0.04 -19.56
CA ALA A 141 4.75 0.95 -20.65
C ALA A 141 4.41 0.37 -22.03
N TRP A 142 4.68 -0.91 -22.24
CA TRP A 142 4.40 -1.59 -23.50
C TRP A 142 2.90 -1.67 -23.80
N SER A 143 2.07 -2.01 -22.81
CA SER A 143 0.61 -2.03 -22.99
C SER A 143 0.03 -0.64 -23.33
N SER A 144 0.55 0.42 -22.70
CA SER A 144 0.20 1.81 -23.04
C SER A 144 0.71 2.21 -24.43
N PHE A 145 1.92 1.80 -24.83
CA PHE A 145 2.43 1.99 -26.19
C PHE A 145 1.51 1.37 -27.25
N LEU A 146 1.04 0.14 -27.02
CA LEU A 146 0.12 -0.53 -27.92
C LEU A 146 -1.21 0.21 -28.04
N LEU A 147 -1.72 0.74 -26.91
CA LEU A 147 -2.91 1.58 -26.89
C LEU A 147 -2.71 2.88 -27.67
N CYS A 148 -1.55 3.55 -27.50
CA CYS A 148 -1.20 4.76 -28.23
C CYS A 148 -1.10 4.51 -29.76
N ARG A 149 -0.55 3.36 -30.16
CA ARG A 149 -0.55 2.92 -31.57
C ARG A 149 -1.96 2.63 -32.09
N ALA A 150 -2.87 2.17 -31.23
CA ALA A 150 -4.27 1.93 -31.60
C ALA A 150 -5.07 3.18 -31.93
N ILE A 151 -4.71 4.32 -31.33
CA ILE A 151 -5.26 5.63 -31.68
C ILE A 151 -4.46 6.34 -32.79
N ASN A 152 -3.72 5.58 -33.61
CA ASN A 152 -2.96 6.04 -34.78
C ASN A 152 -1.81 7.00 -34.49
N SER A 153 -1.19 6.89 -33.30
CA SER A 153 0.03 7.64 -33.02
C SER A 153 1.23 7.08 -33.79
N ASP A 154 2.17 7.95 -34.16
CA ASP A 154 3.45 7.52 -34.72
C ASP A 154 4.30 6.75 -33.68
N TYR A 155 5.37 6.10 -34.13
CA TYR A 155 6.19 5.25 -33.27
C TYR A 155 6.79 6.01 -32.08
N ILE A 156 7.33 7.22 -32.32
CA ILE A 156 8.01 8.01 -31.28
C ILE A 156 7.00 8.58 -30.29
N ALA A 157 5.86 9.07 -30.78
CA ALA A 157 4.78 9.57 -29.96
C ALA A 157 4.20 8.46 -29.06
N ALA A 158 3.98 7.27 -29.62
CA ALA A 158 3.54 6.11 -28.85
C ALA A 158 4.61 5.66 -27.84
N LEU A 159 5.89 5.75 -28.18
CA LEU A 159 7.00 5.43 -27.27
C LEU A 159 7.03 6.40 -26.07
N ALA A 160 6.78 7.69 -26.31
CA ALA A 160 6.63 8.67 -25.24
C ALA A 160 5.41 8.38 -24.35
N GLY A 161 4.26 8.04 -24.95
CA GLY A 161 3.04 7.68 -24.21
C GLY A 161 3.23 6.44 -23.33
N GLY A 162 3.91 5.41 -23.84
CA GLY A 162 4.24 4.24 -23.02
C GLY A 162 5.19 4.58 -21.88
N TYR A 163 6.22 5.39 -22.12
CA TYR A 163 7.13 5.86 -21.07
C TYR A 163 6.39 6.60 -19.94
N ILE A 164 5.53 7.57 -20.29
CA ILE A 164 4.77 8.38 -19.33
C ILE A 164 3.92 7.51 -18.41
N PHE A 165 3.35 6.43 -18.92
CA PHE A 165 2.53 5.53 -18.11
C PHE A 165 3.39 4.62 -17.23
N GLY A 166 4.30 3.85 -17.83
CA GLY A 166 5.04 2.80 -17.12
C GLY A 166 6.21 3.28 -16.25
N PHE A 167 6.67 4.53 -16.44
CA PHE A 167 7.73 5.18 -15.64
C PHE A 167 7.26 6.49 -15.00
N SER A 168 5.95 6.63 -14.80
CA SER A 168 5.34 7.73 -14.05
C SER A 168 5.87 7.82 -12.62
N ALA A 169 5.76 8.99 -11.98
CA ALA A 169 6.15 9.12 -10.57
C ALA A 169 5.34 8.16 -9.66
N TYR A 170 4.10 7.80 -10.05
CA TYR A 170 3.32 6.74 -9.41
C TYR A 170 4.06 5.40 -9.47
N MET A 171 4.40 4.92 -10.67
CA MET A 171 5.11 3.66 -10.85
C MET A 171 6.45 3.63 -10.12
N LEU A 172 7.19 4.74 -10.15
CA LEU A 172 8.48 4.88 -9.49
C LEU A 172 8.35 4.81 -7.96
N ALA A 173 7.37 5.49 -7.37
CA ALA A 173 7.14 5.46 -5.93
C ALA A 173 6.71 4.05 -5.46
N GLU A 174 5.78 3.43 -6.18
CA GLU A 174 5.25 2.11 -5.84
C GLU A 174 6.27 0.98 -6.01
N THR A 175 7.20 1.10 -6.98
CA THR A 175 8.27 0.10 -7.16
C THR A 175 9.17 -0.02 -5.91
N ARG A 176 9.18 0.96 -5.02
CA ARG A 176 9.98 0.93 -3.79
C ARG A 176 9.40 0.03 -2.68
N GLY A 177 8.22 -0.57 -2.87
CA GLY A 177 7.62 -1.44 -1.86
C GLY A 177 6.52 -2.37 -2.37
N HIS A 178 5.73 -1.95 -3.35
CA HIS A 178 4.44 -2.54 -3.67
C HIS A 178 4.38 -3.15 -5.08
N LEU A 179 4.87 -4.38 -5.22
CA LEU A 179 4.75 -5.14 -6.47
C LEU A 179 3.32 -5.20 -7.06
N PRO A 180 2.23 -5.39 -6.29
CA PRO A 180 0.88 -5.44 -6.87
C PRO A 180 0.46 -4.12 -7.54
N LEU A 181 0.97 -2.99 -7.04
CA LEU A 181 0.56 -1.64 -7.48
C LEU A 181 1.26 -1.20 -8.77
N ILE A 182 2.32 -1.92 -9.18
CA ILE A 182 3.00 -1.71 -10.47
C ILE A 182 2.57 -2.72 -11.56
N LEU A 183 1.73 -3.71 -11.21
CA LEU A 183 1.17 -4.68 -12.15
C LEU A 183 -0.07 -4.14 -12.87
N VAL A 184 0.06 -2.94 -13.45
CA VAL A 184 -1.04 -2.13 -14.00
C VAL A 184 -1.23 -2.28 -15.51
N PHE A 185 -0.47 -3.17 -16.16
CA PHE A 185 -0.63 -3.51 -17.57
C PHE A 185 -2.06 -3.95 -17.99
N PRO A 186 -2.94 -4.50 -17.11
CA PRO A 186 -4.33 -4.79 -17.49
C PRO A 186 -5.12 -3.54 -17.87
N MET A 187 -4.78 -2.38 -17.30
CA MET A 187 -5.52 -1.14 -17.50
C MET A 187 -5.45 -0.65 -18.97
N PRO A 188 -4.27 -0.41 -19.57
CA PRO A 188 -4.21 -0.01 -20.98
C PRO A 188 -4.77 -1.08 -21.92
N LEU A 189 -4.61 -2.37 -21.60
CA LEU A 189 -5.18 -3.47 -22.37
C LEU A 189 -6.72 -3.45 -22.38
N ALA A 190 -7.37 -3.12 -21.26
CA ALA A 190 -8.83 -2.99 -21.19
C ALA A 190 -9.33 -1.88 -22.13
N VAL A 191 -8.70 -0.70 -22.07
CA VAL A 191 -9.04 0.44 -22.95
C VAL A 191 -8.79 0.08 -24.41
N LEU A 192 -7.73 -0.66 -24.71
CA LEU A 192 -7.41 -1.11 -26.05
C LEU A 192 -8.43 -2.12 -26.60
N LEU A 193 -8.90 -3.06 -25.79
CA LEU A 193 -9.99 -3.96 -26.17
C LEU A 193 -11.28 -3.19 -26.44
N ILE A 194 -11.60 -2.18 -25.62
CA ILE A 194 -12.77 -1.31 -25.84
C ILE A 194 -12.64 -0.58 -27.17
N SER A 195 -11.48 0.04 -27.45
CA SER A 195 -11.20 0.72 -28.71
C SER A 195 -11.34 -0.22 -29.91
N ASN A 196 -10.78 -1.42 -29.83
CA ASN A 196 -10.90 -2.42 -30.90
C ASN A 196 -12.34 -2.86 -31.13
N ARG A 197 -13.14 -3.00 -30.08
CA ARG A 197 -14.55 -3.34 -30.21
C ARG A 197 -15.36 -2.20 -30.83
N LEU A 198 -15.12 -0.95 -30.44
CA LEU A 198 -15.76 0.25 -31.02
C LEU A 198 -15.47 0.39 -32.52
N ASN A 199 -14.27 -0.01 -32.94
CA ASN A 199 -13.84 0.01 -34.34
C ASN A 199 -14.26 -1.24 -35.14
N GLY A 200 -14.96 -2.19 -34.51
CA GLY A 200 -15.44 -3.40 -35.19
C GLY A 200 -14.36 -4.44 -35.49
N HIS A 201 -13.15 -4.31 -34.91
CA HIS A 201 -12.05 -5.25 -35.15
C HIS A 201 -12.23 -6.60 -34.44
N ILE A 202 -13.11 -6.68 -33.44
CA ILE A 202 -13.40 -7.89 -32.67
C ILE A 202 -14.91 -8.05 -32.44
N SER A 203 -15.38 -9.29 -32.43
CA SER A 203 -16.79 -9.62 -32.17
C SER A 203 -17.18 -9.43 -30.69
N ASN A 204 -18.48 -9.39 -30.40
CA ASN A 204 -19.01 -9.28 -29.03
C ASN A 204 -18.46 -10.37 -28.10
N SER A 205 -18.60 -11.64 -28.48
CA SER A 205 -18.19 -12.77 -27.63
C SER A 205 -16.69 -12.78 -27.37
N ARG A 206 -15.88 -12.51 -28.40
CA ARG A 206 -14.42 -12.43 -28.27
C ARG A 206 -14.01 -11.26 -27.39
N PHE A 207 -14.66 -10.11 -27.53
CA PHE A 207 -14.44 -8.97 -26.65
C PHE A 207 -14.80 -9.29 -25.20
N SER A 208 -15.96 -9.88 -24.93
CA SER A 208 -16.38 -10.25 -23.57
C SER A 208 -15.40 -11.23 -22.92
N LEU A 209 -14.94 -12.24 -23.66
CA LEU A 209 -13.96 -13.21 -23.15
C LEU A 209 -12.61 -12.55 -22.85
N LEU A 210 -12.08 -11.74 -23.78
CA LEU A 210 -10.77 -11.09 -23.60
C LEU A 210 -10.81 -10.03 -22.51
N LEU A 211 -11.85 -9.20 -22.46
CA LEU A 211 -12.01 -8.20 -21.40
C LEU A 211 -12.24 -8.90 -20.06
N GLY A 212 -13.02 -9.99 -20.03
CA GLY A 212 -13.21 -10.81 -18.84
C GLY A 212 -11.90 -11.39 -18.31
N ALA A 213 -11.01 -11.85 -19.20
CA ALA A 213 -9.66 -12.30 -18.83
C ALA A 213 -8.77 -11.16 -18.30
N VAL A 214 -8.83 -9.96 -18.91
CA VAL A 214 -8.11 -8.78 -18.44
C VAL A 214 -8.61 -8.33 -17.07
N LEU A 215 -9.92 -8.33 -16.85
CA LEU A 215 -10.55 -8.02 -15.56
C LEU A 215 -10.18 -9.06 -14.51
N LEU A 216 -10.23 -10.36 -14.86
CA LEU A 216 -9.78 -11.43 -13.97
C LEU A 216 -8.30 -11.25 -13.59
N ALA A 217 -7.43 -10.92 -14.55
CA ALA A 217 -6.03 -10.64 -14.28
C ALA A 217 -5.85 -9.41 -13.38
N ALA A 218 -6.59 -8.33 -13.61
CA ALA A 218 -6.58 -7.17 -12.73
C ALA A 218 -6.95 -7.54 -11.29
N PHE A 219 -8.02 -8.33 -11.10
CA PHE A 219 -8.46 -8.77 -9.78
C PHE A 219 -7.42 -9.66 -9.08
N LEU A 220 -6.88 -10.65 -9.79
CA LEU A 220 -5.91 -11.61 -9.24
C LEU A 220 -4.50 -11.04 -9.08
N CYS A 221 -4.19 -9.89 -9.68
CA CYS A 221 -3.00 -9.11 -9.35
C CYS A 221 -3.25 -8.22 -8.13
N TRP A 222 -4.35 -7.45 -8.17
CA TRP A 222 -4.71 -6.45 -7.15
C TRP A 222 -6.21 -6.12 -7.23
N ALA A 223 -7.01 -6.62 -6.28
CA ALA A 223 -8.47 -6.45 -6.31
C ALA A 223 -8.95 -4.98 -6.35
N GLU A 224 -8.20 -4.04 -5.76
CA GLU A 224 -8.50 -2.61 -5.83
C GLU A 224 -8.33 -2.06 -7.26
N LEU A 225 -7.41 -2.60 -8.07
CA LEU A 225 -7.28 -2.25 -9.49
C LEU A 225 -8.55 -2.60 -10.25
N TYR A 226 -9.12 -3.79 -10.02
CA TYR A 226 -10.38 -4.20 -10.64
C TYR A 226 -11.53 -3.22 -10.29
N ALA A 227 -11.66 -2.88 -9.01
CA ALA A 227 -12.72 -1.98 -8.54
C ALA A 227 -12.54 -0.55 -9.09
N THR A 228 -11.32 -0.03 -9.04
CA THR A 228 -11.03 1.33 -9.53
C THR A 228 -11.09 1.40 -11.07
N MET A 229 -10.70 0.34 -11.79
CA MET A 229 -10.86 0.26 -13.25
C MET A 229 -12.33 0.30 -13.65
N THR A 230 -13.18 -0.36 -12.87
CA THR A 230 -14.64 -0.30 -13.04
C THR A 230 -15.15 1.14 -12.91
N LEU A 231 -14.75 1.83 -11.83
CA LEU A 231 -15.17 3.21 -11.57
C LEU A 231 -14.71 4.18 -12.67
N PHE A 232 -13.42 4.23 -12.96
CA PHE A 232 -12.88 5.17 -13.95
C PHE A 232 -13.25 4.78 -15.39
N GLY A 233 -13.40 3.48 -15.68
CA GLY A 233 -13.96 3.01 -16.94
C GLY A 233 -15.41 3.48 -17.14
N ALA A 234 -16.24 3.41 -16.10
CA ALA A 234 -17.61 3.93 -16.15
C ALA A 234 -17.64 5.46 -16.35
N ILE A 235 -16.77 6.22 -15.68
CA ILE A 235 -16.62 7.66 -15.89
C ILE A 235 -16.23 7.94 -17.36
N ALA A 236 -15.20 7.26 -17.88
CA ALA A 236 -14.75 7.45 -19.25
C ALA A 236 -15.84 7.13 -20.29
N LEU A 237 -16.59 6.03 -20.11
CA LEU A 237 -17.72 5.68 -20.98
C LEU A 237 -18.87 6.69 -20.86
N GLY A 238 -19.17 7.18 -19.65
CA GLY A 238 -20.18 8.22 -19.42
C GLY A 238 -19.83 9.54 -20.10
N LEU A 239 -18.57 9.98 -19.99
CA LEU A 239 -18.06 11.15 -20.71
C LEU A 239 -18.10 10.93 -22.23
N GLY A 240 -17.79 9.73 -22.69
CA GLY A 240 -17.94 9.32 -24.09
C GLY A 240 -19.38 9.46 -24.58
N LEU A 241 -20.36 8.98 -23.81
CA LEU A 241 -21.78 9.16 -24.12
C LEU A 241 -22.20 10.64 -24.11
N PHE A 242 -21.64 11.45 -23.23
CA PHE A 242 -21.98 12.86 -23.11
C PHE A 242 -21.43 13.70 -24.27
N TYR A 243 -20.13 13.60 -24.56
CA TYR A 243 -19.47 14.47 -25.53
C TYR A 243 -19.48 13.97 -26.97
N SER A 244 -19.69 12.67 -27.22
CA SER A 244 -19.63 12.12 -28.58
C SER A 244 -20.91 12.40 -29.37
N GLU A 245 -20.82 12.30 -30.70
CA GLU A 245 -21.94 12.40 -31.63
C GLU A 245 -22.87 11.18 -31.58
N SER A 246 -24.08 11.29 -32.14
CA SER A 246 -25.13 10.27 -32.09
C SER A 246 -24.66 8.87 -32.50
N ALA A 247 -23.94 8.76 -33.62
CA ALA A 247 -23.42 7.48 -34.12
C ALA A 247 -22.43 6.82 -33.14
N MET A 248 -21.55 7.61 -32.50
CA MET A 248 -20.62 7.08 -31.50
C MET A 248 -21.32 6.74 -30.19
N ARG A 249 -22.30 7.55 -29.76
CA ARG A 249 -23.13 7.23 -28.58
C ARG A 249 -23.82 5.88 -28.72
N GLU A 250 -24.34 5.57 -29.91
CA GLU A 250 -24.96 4.29 -30.21
C GLU A 250 -23.96 3.13 -30.14
N ARG A 251 -22.76 3.30 -30.70
CA ARG A 251 -21.67 2.31 -30.57
C ARG A 251 -21.29 2.06 -29.11
N ILE A 252 -21.19 3.11 -28.29
CA ILE A 252 -20.90 2.98 -26.85
C ILE A 252 -22.04 2.25 -26.12
N ARG A 253 -23.31 2.55 -26.44
CA ARG A 253 -24.47 1.82 -25.88
C ARG A 253 -24.41 0.33 -26.22
N HIS A 254 -24.06 -0.01 -27.47
CA HIS A 254 -23.88 -1.41 -27.90
C HIS A 254 -22.69 -2.12 -27.23
N LEU A 255 -21.75 -1.40 -26.60
CA LEU A 255 -20.70 -2.03 -25.79
C LEU A 255 -21.18 -2.50 -24.43
N LEU A 256 -22.25 -1.92 -23.88
CA LEU A 256 -22.67 -2.17 -22.50
C LEU A 256 -22.96 -3.65 -22.27
N ILE A 257 -23.67 -4.30 -23.20
CA ILE A 257 -23.98 -5.74 -23.11
C ILE A 257 -22.72 -6.60 -23.13
N PRO A 258 -21.80 -6.47 -24.11
CA PRO A 258 -20.54 -7.19 -24.08
C PRO A 258 -19.68 -6.90 -22.84
N ILE A 259 -19.68 -5.67 -22.31
CA ILE A 259 -18.98 -5.33 -21.06
C ILE A 259 -19.60 -6.09 -19.88
N MET A 260 -20.93 -6.12 -19.76
CA MET A 260 -21.62 -6.91 -18.74
C MET A 260 -21.26 -8.41 -18.86
N GLY A 261 -21.17 -8.93 -20.08
CA GLY A 261 -20.68 -10.29 -20.33
C GLY A 261 -19.25 -10.51 -19.83
N ALA A 262 -18.34 -9.54 -20.01
CA ALA A 262 -16.98 -9.60 -19.48
C ALA A 262 -16.94 -9.64 -17.95
N TYR A 263 -17.75 -8.79 -17.29
CA TYR A 263 -17.89 -8.80 -15.84
C TYR A 263 -18.43 -10.14 -15.35
N ALA A 264 -19.46 -10.69 -15.99
CA ALA A 264 -20.00 -12.01 -15.65
C ALA A 264 -18.93 -13.11 -15.72
N VAL A 265 -18.14 -13.16 -16.81
CA VAL A 265 -17.03 -14.12 -16.96
C VAL A 265 -16.00 -13.96 -15.83
N SER A 266 -15.59 -12.73 -15.54
CA SER A 266 -14.59 -12.48 -14.49
C SER A 266 -15.11 -12.81 -13.09
N LEU A 267 -16.37 -12.46 -12.77
CA LEU A 267 -17.01 -12.69 -11.47
C LEU A 267 -17.21 -14.17 -11.19
N ILE A 268 -17.61 -14.95 -12.20
CA ILE A 268 -17.72 -16.41 -12.07
C ILE A 268 -16.36 -17.02 -11.71
N ALA A 269 -15.29 -16.57 -12.37
CA ALA A 269 -13.95 -17.08 -12.11
C ALA A 269 -13.42 -16.72 -10.71
N VAL A 270 -13.77 -15.54 -10.17
CA VAL A 270 -13.34 -15.12 -8.83
C VAL A 270 -14.31 -15.51 -7.72
N LEU A 271 -15.41 -16.20 -8.02
CA LEU A 271 -16.42 -16.57 -7.03
C LEU A 271 -15.86 -17.31 -5.80
N PRO A 272 -14.91 -18.27 -5.94
CA PRO A 272 -14.28 -18.90 -4.79
C PRO A 272 -13.50 -17.90 -3.91
N TYR A 273 -12.85 -16.90 -4.52
CA TYR A 273 -12.16 -15.83 -3.77
C TYR A 273 -13.17 -14.98 -3.01
N LEU A 274 -14.27 -14.59 -3.67
CA LEU A 274 -15.31 -13.76 -3.08
C LEU A 274 -15.99 -14.43 -1.89
N TYR A 275 -16.14 -15.76 -1.92
CA TYR A 275 -16.62 -16.53 -0.77
C TYR A 275 -15.79 -16.23 0.50
N TYR A 276 -14.46 -16.31 0.42
CA TYR A 276 -13.58 -15.98 1.56
C TYR A 276 -13.53 -14.48 1.84
N PHE A 277 -13.58 -13.63 0.83
CA PHE A 277 -13.56 -12.17 1.01
C PHE A 277 -14.77 -11.68 1.85
N PHE A 278 -15.96 -12.23 1.60
CA PHE A 278 -17.19 -11.85 2.29
C PHE A 278 -17.46 -12.64 3.58
N GLN A 279 -16.55 -13.51 4.03
CA GLN A 279 -16.71 -14.18 5.31
C GLN A 279 -16.74 -13.17 6.46
N PRO A 280 -17.66 -13.34 7.44
CA PRO A 280 -17.70 -12.51 8.64
C PRO A 280 -16.38 -12.56 9.43
N GLY A 281 -16.05 -11.48 10.16
CA GLY A 281 -14.90 -11.43 11.07
C GLY A 281 -13.77 -10.47 10.66
N TYR A 282 -13.89 -9.80 9.51
CA TYR A 282 -12.88 -8.89 8.99
C TYR A 282 -13.33 -7.41 9.04
N PRO A 283 -12.38 -6.47 9.19
CA PRO A 283 -12.70 -5.09 9.54
C PRO A 283 -13.55 -4.40 8.47
N HIS A 284 -14.68 -3.84 8.94
CA HIS A 284 -15.49 -2.95 8.14
C HIS A 284 -14.90 -1.53 8.07
N ALA A 285 -14.03 -1.13 8.99
CA ALA A 285 -13.35 0.17 8.90
C ALA A 285 -12.30 0.18 7.77
N PRO A 286 -11.99 1.36 7.20
CA PRO A 286 -10.85 1.51 6.30
C PRO A 286 -9.57 0.98 6.95
N ILE A 287 -8.84 0.11 6.25
CA ILE A 287 -7.55 -0.45 6.72
C ILE A 287 -6.51 0.67 6.79
N ASN A 288 -6.50 1.49 5.76
CA ASN A 288 -5.68 2.68 5.61
C ASN A 288 -6.60 3.89 5.53
N SER A 289 -6.13 5.02 6.06
CA SER A 289 -6.90 6.27 6.08
C SER A 289 -6.95 6.90 4.68
N PRO A 290 -8.13 6.98 4.02
CA PRO A 290 -8.26 7.66 2.72
C PRO A 290 -8.00 9.16 2.82
N HIS A 291 -8.01 9.71 4.03
CA HIS A 291 -7.66 11.10 4.30
C HIS A 291 -6.15 11.30 4.25
N THR A 292 -5.39 10.45 4.95
CA THR A 292 -3.93 10.51 5.02
C THR A 292 -3.28 10.22 3.67
N TYR A 293 -3.85 9.29 2.89
CA TYR A 293 -3.34 8.89 1.58
C TYR A 293 -4.01 9.66 0.43
N SER A 294 -3.95 10.98 0.50
CA SER A 294 -4.46 11.92 -0.50
C SER A 294 -3.30 12.61 -1.20
N ALA A 295 -3.46 12.93 -2.49
CA ALA A 295 -2.45 13.69 -3.22
C ALA A 295 -2.37 15.12 -2.67
N ASP A 296 -1.15 15.63 -2.44
CA ASP A 296 -0.92 17.06 -2.22
C ASP A 296 -0.97 17.80 -3.56
N LEU A 297 -1.63 18.95 -3.61
CA LEU A 297 -1.71 19.76 -4.83
C LEU A 297 -0.34 20.17 -5.36
N LEU A 298 0.61 20.48 -4.47
CA LEU A 298 1.97 20.86 -4.88
C LEU A 298 2.73 19.68 -5.50
N ASN A 299 2.38 18.44 -5.15
CA ASN A 299 3.04 17.26 -5.70
C ASN A 299 2.82 17.15 -7.21
N LEU A 300 1.80 17.78 -7.81
CA LEU A 300 1.63 17.82 -9.27
C LEU A 300 2.79 18.50 -10.00
N ALA A 301 3.41 19.50 -9.37
CA ALA A 301 4.45 20.35 -9.96
C ALA A 301 5.82 20.21 -9.27
N LEU A 302 5.86 19.71 -8.03
CA LEU A 302 7.08 19.45 -7.28
C LEU A 302 7.34 17.94 -7.18
N PRO A 303 8.51 17.46 -7.67
CA PRO A 303 8.86 16.05 -7.59
C PRO A 303 9.17 15.65 -6.16
N THR A 304 9.11 14.35 -5.91
CA THR A 304 9.71 13.72 -4.73
C THR A 304 11.02 13.04 -5.14
N PRO A 305 11.85 12.58 -4.18
CA PRO A 305 13.10 11.90 -4.46
C PRO A 305 13.02 10.68 -5.40
N VAL A 306 11.82 10.19 -5.76
CA VAL A 306 11.67 9.12 -6.76
C VAL A 306 12.05 9.58 -8.18
N ASN A 307 12.02 10.89 -8.43
CA ASN A 307 12.51 11.52 -9.65
C ASN A 307 13.87 12.19 -9.37
N ALA A 308 14.76 12.24 -10.37
CA ALA A 308 16.11 12.79 -10.21
C ALA A 308 16.14 14.26 -9.76
N LEU A 309 15.15 15.06 -10.16
CA LEU A 309 15.02 16.45 -9.72
C LEU A 309 14.50 16.59 -8.28
N GLY A 310 13.97 15.51 -7.68
CA GLY A 310 13.45 15.52 -6.31
C GLY A 310 14.53 15.61 -5.23
N ASP A 311 15.78 15.27 -5.56
CA ASP A 311 16.94 15.32 -4.65
C ASP A 311 17.53 16.74 -4.52
N ILE A 312 16.94 17.74 -5.17
CA ILE A 312 17.37 19.13 -5.03
C ILE A 312 16.89 19.62 -3.65
N GLY A 313 17.80 20.05 -2.76
CA GLY A 313 17.53 20.19 -1.32
C GLY A 313 16.27 20.99 -0.91
N PHE A 314 15.93 22.09 -1.60
CA PHE A 314 14.70 22.82 -1.30
C PHE A 314 13.42 22.07 -1.72
N ILE A 315 13.50 21.27 -2.80
CA ILE A 315 12.42 20.41 -3.29
C ILE A 315 12.22 19.23 -2.35
N GLU A 316 13.32 18.57 -1.96
CA GLU A 316 13.30 17.47 -1.00
C GLU A 316 12.64 17.90 0.32
N SER A 317 13.06 19.05 0.85
CA SER A 317 12.49 19.63 2.08
C SER A 317 10.99 19.93 1.96
N ALA A 318 10.53 20.36 0.79
CA ALA A 318 9.10 20.57 0.54
C ALA A 318 8.34 19.24 0.42
N ALA A 319 8.94 18.24 -0.26
CA ALA A 319 8.35 16.93 -0.47
C ALA A 319 8.14 16.15 0.84
N LEU A 320 9.02 16.33 1.83
CA LEU A 320 8.87 15.74 3.17
C LEU A 320 7.60 16.19 3.92
N ARG A 321 6.99 17.31 3.50
CA ARG A 321 5.75 17.83 4.10
C ARG A 321 4.49 17.29 3.44
N PHE A 322 4.59 16.60 2.31
CA PHE A 322 3.41 16.08 1.62
C PHE A 322 2.69 15.03 2.45
N ALA A 323 1.36 14.99 2.30
CA ALA A 323 0.52 14.01 2.99
C ALA A 323 0.85 12.57 2.56
N GLY A 324 0.68 11.63 3.48
CA GLY A 324 0.94 10.22 3.25
C GLY A 324 2.36 9.80 3.60
N ASN A 325 2.78 8.65 3.08
CA ASN A 325 4.13 8.15 3.25
C ASN A 325 4.94 8.33 1.95
N PRO A 326 6.28 8.19 1.98
CA PRO A 326 7.11 8.39 0.78
C PRO A 326 6.81 7.46 -0.41
N LEU A 327 6.11 6.34 -0.21
CA LEU A 327 5.66 5.45 -1.30
C LEU A 327 4.38 5.96 -1.97
N GLU A 328 3.57 6.73 -1.23
CA GLU A 328 2.23 7.18 -1.62
C GLU A 328 2.23 8.68 -2.03
N THR A 329 3.39 9.22 -2.44
CA THR A 329 3.57 10.60 -2.93
C THR A 329 3.98 10.64 -4.41
N GLY A 330 3.27 9.86 -5.23
CA GLY A 330 3.56 9.64 -6.65
C GLY A 330 2.80 10.52 -7.65
N ALA A 331 2.20 11.64 -7.24
CA ALA A 331 1.31 12.45 -8.09
C ALA A 331 2.02 13.43 -9.04
N TYR A 332 3.35 13.35 -9.17
CA TYR A 332 4.17 14.33 -9.90
C TYR A 332 4.12 14.27 -11.43
N PHE A 333 3.39 15.21 -12.03
CA PHE A 333 3.33 15.37 -13.50
C PHE A 333 4.49 16.21 -14.04
N GLY A 334 4.94 17.21 -13.29
CA GLY A 334 5.95 18.16 -13.74
C GLY A 334 5.44 19.18 -14.76
N LEU A 335 6.16 20.29 -14.87
CA LEU A 335 5.76 21.44 -15.68
C LEU A 335 5.57 21.10 -17.18
N PRO A 336 6.41 20.25 -17.82
CA PRO A 336 6.22 19.91 -19.23
C PRO A 336 4.92 19.15 -19.52
N LEU A 337 4.53 18.18 -18.68
CA LEU A 337 3.26 17.44 -18.87
C LEU A 337 2.06 18.37 -18.69
N LEU A 338 2.10 19.25 -17.69
CA LEU A 338 1.04 20.25 -17.46
C LEU A 338 0.92 21.21 -18.65
N ALA A 339 2.05 21.70 -19.18
CA ALA A 339 2.07 22.59 -20.33
C ALA A 339 1.54 21.92 -21.61
N ILE A 340 1.96 20.68 -21.90
CA ILE A 340 1.47 19.91 -23.05
C ILE A 340 -0.03 19.63 -22.90
N THR A 341 -0.48 19.31 -21.70
CA THR A 341 -1.91 19.05 -21.42
C THR A 341 -2.75 20.29 -21.66
N PHE A 342 -2.31 21.44 -21.14
CA PHE A 342 -2.98 22.72 -21.38
C PHE A 342 -3.01 23.07 -22.87
N TRP A 343 -1.88 22.94 -23.58
CA TRP A 343 -1.80 23.20 -25.01
C TRP A 343 -2.72 22.25 -25.80
N PHE A 344 -2.71 20.96 -25.49
CA PHE A 344 -3.60 20.00 -26.12
C PHE A 344 -5.07 20.36 -25.91
N GLY A 345 -5.46 20.72 -24.67
CA GLY A 345 -6.79 21.20 -24.36
C GLY A 345 -7.16 22.43 -25.17
N TRP A 346 -6.32 23.48 -25.14
CA TRP A 346 -6.52 24.71 -25.90
C TRP A 346 -6.71 24.47 -27.41
N GLU A 347 -5.85 23.65 -28.00
CA GLU A 347 -5.84 23.39 -29.44
C GLU A 347 -7.00 22.47 -29.88
N ARG A 348 -7.43 21.55 -29.02
CA ARG A 348 -8.34 20.45 -29.39
C ARG A 348 -9.68 20.49 -28.69
N TRP A 349 -9.99 21.48 -27.84
CA TRP A 349 -11.20 21.48 -27.00
C TRP A 349 -12.51 21.29 -27.78
N ARG A 350 -12.53 21.64 -29.07
CA ARG A 350 -13.71 21.45 -29.93
C ARG A 350 -13.99 19.99 -30.26
N GLU A 351 -12.99 19.12 -30.19
CA GLU A 351 -13.11 17.72 -30.53
C GLU A 351 -13.64 16.88 -29.35
N PRO A 352 -14.59 15.95 -29.58
CA PRO A 352 -15.16 15.12 -28.53
C PRO A 352 -14.12 14.36 -27.71
N MET A 353 -13.12 13.77 -28.36
CA MET A 353 -12.07 12.99 -27.69
C MET A 353 -11.23 13.85 -26.74
N ALA A 354 -10.91 15.09 -27.13
CA ALA A 354 -10.14 15.99 -26.29
C ALA A 354 -10.96 16.45 -25.07
N LYS A 355 -12.26 16.72 -25.25
CA LYS A 355 -13.17 16.99 -24.12
C LYS A 355 -13.22 15.81 -23.16
N VAL A 356 -13.36 14.59 -23.66
CA VAL A 356 -13.35 13.37 -22.83
C VAL A 356 -12.03 13.28 -22.05
N LEU A 357 -10.88 13.38 -22.70
CA LEU A 357 -9.57 13.22 -22.04
C LEU A 357 -9.30 14.30 -20.99
N ILE A 358 -9.54 15.57 -21.31
CA ILE A 358 -9.28 16.67 -20.38
C ILE A 358 -10.29 16.68 -19.24
N THR A 359 -11.58 16.46 -19.50
CA THR A 359 -12.60 16.35 -18.44
C THR A 359 -12.34 15.13 -17.56
N PHE A 360 -11.96 14.00 -18.15
CA PHE A 360 -11.57 12.80 -17.40
C PHE A 360 -10.38 13.09 -16.48
N LEU A 361 -9.31 13.69 -17.02
CA LEU A 361 -8.13 14.07 -16.24
C LEU A 361 -8.49 15.02 -15.10
N ALA A 362 -9.33 16.03 -15.35
CA ALA A 362 -9.79 16.96 -14.31
C ALA A 362 -10.58 16.24 -13.21
N ILE A 363 -11.46 15.30 -13.57
CA ILE A 363 -12.20 14.48 -12.59
C ILE A 363 -11.24 13.62 -11.78
N VAL A 364 -10.32 12.91 -12.43
CA VAL A 364 -9.34 12.06 -11.72
C VAL A 364 -8.50 12.89 -10.76
N CYS A 365 -7.98 14.04 -11.20
CA CYS A 365 -7.21 14.96 -10.35
C CYS A 365 -8.04 15.44 -9.15
N MET A 366 -9.32 15.78 -9.36
CA MET A 366 -10.21 16.18 -8.28
C MET A 366 -10.44 15.06 -7.26
N LEU A 367 -10.60 13.81 -7.72
CA LEU A 367 -10.83 12.66 -6.85
C LEU A 367 -9.56 12.23 -6.10
N MET A 368 -8.38 12.35 -6.71
CA MET A 368 -7.11 11.92 -6.09
C MET A 368 -6.64 12.82 -4.95
N PHE A 369 -7.15 14.07 -4.87
CA PHE A 369 -6.98 14.93 -3.69
C PHE A 369 -7.73 14.44 -2.46
N GLY A 370 -8.54 13.39 -2.57
CA GLY A 370 -9.15 12.73 -1.43
C GLY A 370 -10.23 13.56 -0.72
N PRO A 371 -10.58 13.24 0.54
CA PRO A 371 -11.68 13.87 1.26
C PRO A 371 -11.47 15.34 1.62
N ARG A 372 -10.21 15.79 1.70
CA ARG A 372 -9.81 17.18 1.98
C ARG A 372 -8.63 17.54 1.11
N LEU A 373 -8.59 18.78 0.63
CA LEU A 373 -7.48 19.26 -0.17
C LEU A 373 -6.24 19.47 0.73
N HIS A 374 -5.11 18.87 0.34
CA HIS A 374 -3.82 19.11 0.96
C HIS A 374 -2.96 20.03 0.09
N VAL A 375 -2.33 21.04 0.71
CA VAL A 375 -1.38 21.94 0.06
C VAL A 375 -0.17 22.13 0.97
N ASN A 376 1.00 21.69 0.52
CA ASN A 376 2.24 21.75 1.30
C ASN A 376 2.12 21.08 2.69
N GLY A 377 1.34 20.00 2.76
CA GLY A 377 1.01 19.29 4.00
C GLY A 377 -0.16 19.86 4.79
N TYR A 378 -0.63 21.08 4.50
CA TYR A 378 -1.74 21.69 5.21
C TYR A 378 -3.08 21.23 4.65
N GLU A 379 -3.98 20.85 5.55
CA GLU A 379 -5.37 20.52 5.21
C GLU A 379 -6.22 21.77 5.06
N LEU A 380 -6.97 21.82 3.95
CA LEU A 380 -7.91 22.88 3.65
C LEU A 380 -9.35 22.35 3.73
N PHE A 381 -10.20 22.75 2.79
CA PHE A 381 -11.63 22.43 2.78
C PHE A 381 -11.92 21.03 2.22
N GLY A 382 -13.17 20.57 2.45
CA GLY A 382 -13.64 19.25 2.01
C GLY A 382 -13.82 19.15 0.50
N MET A 383 -13.44 17.99 -0.05
CA MET A 383 -13.44 17.67 -1.48
C MET A 383 -14.45 16.56 -1.81
N PRO A 384 -14.85 16.36 -3.08
CA PRO A 384 -15.94 15.44 -3.45
C PRO A 384 -15.75 13.98 -3.01
N TRP A 385 -14.51 13.50 -2.88
CA TRP A 385 -14.23 12.14 -2.41
C TRP A 385 -14.69 11.90 -0.97
N LYS A 386 -14.98 12.96 -0.20
CA LYS A 386 -15.62 12.84 1.11
C LYS A 386 -16.90 12.01 1.05
N ILE A 387 -17.67 12.10 -0.04
CA ILE A 387 -18.89 11.29 -0.24
C ILE A 387 -18.55 9.80 -0.40
N ALA A 388 -17.49 9.48 -1.15
CA ALA A 388 -17.07 8.10 -1.41
C ALA A 388 -16.61 7.36 -0.14
N SER A 389 -16.14 8.08 0.88
CA SER A 389 -15.81 7.51 2.19
C SER A 389 -17.00 6.89 2.93
N HIS A 390 -18.23 7.21 2.52
CA HIS A 390 -19.46 6.61 3.06
C HIS A 390 -19.93 5.39 2.27
N VAL A 391 -19.36 5.11 1.10
CA VAL A 391 -19.73 3.97 0.24
C VAL A 391 -18.88 2.75 0.59
N LEU A 392 -19.53 1.65 0.95
CA LEU A 392 -18.90 0.42 1.47
C LEU A 392 -17.72 -0.10 0.61
N LEU A 393 -17.86 -0.08 -0.71
CA LEU A 393 -16.83 -0.58 -1.64
C LEU A 393 -15.72 0.43 -1.93
N LEU A 394 -15.98 1.74 -1.80
CA LEU A 394 -15.04 2.79 -2.16
C LEU A 394 -14.27 3.36 -0.96
N ARG A 395 -14.77 3.15 0.26
CA ARG A 395 -14.14 3.66 1.49
C ARG A 395 -12.76 3.08 1.80
N GLN A 396 -12.37 1.99 1.13
CA GLN A 396 -11.05 1.36 1.27
C GLN A 396 -10.04 1.85 0.22
N ALA A 397 -10.50 2.51 -0.85
CA ALA A 397 -9.62 2.96 -1.93
C ALA A 397 -8.81 4.18 -1.49
N LEU A 398 -7.52 4.20 -1.84
CA LEU A 398 -6.62 5.31 -1.52
C LEU A 398 -6.63 6.34 -2.64
N PRO A 399 -7.09 7.59 -2.39
CA PRO A 399 -7.23 8.61 -3.42
C PRO A 399 -5.97 8.87 -4.23
N VAL A 400 -4.81 8.96 -3.60
CA VAL A 400 -3.55 9.27 -4.30
C VAL A 400 -3.20 8.26 -5.39
N ARG A 401 -3.63 6.99 -5.24
CA ARG A 401 -3.43 5.94 -6.25
C ARG A 401 -4.24 6.17 -7.52
N PHE A 402 -5.24 7.04 -7.50
CA PHE A 402 -5.97 7.43 -8.70
C PHE A 402 -5.11 8.21 -9.69
N SER A 403 -3.95 8.73 -9.26
CA SER A 403 -2.93 9.30 -10.16
C SER A 403 -2.54 8.33 -11.29
N LEU A 404 -2.61 7.00 -11.07
CA LEU A 404 -2.45 5.99 -12.12
C LEU A 404 -3.34 6.26 -13.35
N TYR A 405 -4.61 6.58 -13.13
CA TYR A 405 -5.58 6.87 -14.20
C TYR A 405 -5.27 8.20 -14.88
N ALA A 406 -4.77 9.18 -14.13
CA ALA A 406 -4.31 10.45 -14.68
C ALA A 406 -3.13 10.22 -15.63
N TYR A 407 -2.13 9.40 -15.25
CA TYR A 407 -1.00 9.07 -16.12
C TYR A 407 -1.41 8.34 -17.39
N LEU A 408 -2.44 7.48 -17.36
CA LEU A 408 -2.96 6.90 -18.59
C LEU A 408 -3.57 7.98 -19.51
N GLY A 409 -4.36 8.90 -18.95
CA GLY A 409 -4.89 10.04 -19.70
C GLY A 409 -3.79 10.93 -20.29
N LEU A 410 -2.78 11.24 -19.48
CA LEU A 410 -1.60 12.03 -19.89
C LEU A 410 -0.80 11.32 -20.98
N ALA A 411 -0.61 10.01 -20.90
CA ALA A 411 0.05 9.21 -21.93
C ALA A 411 -0.66 9.36 -23.29
N LEU A 412 -1.99 9.27 -23.32
CA LEU A 412 -2.78 9.46 -24.53
C LEU A 412 -2.69 10.89 -25.05
N ILE A 413 -2.80 11.88 -24.16
CA ILE A 413 -2.69 13.31 -24.50
C ILE A 413 -1.34 13.61 -25.14
N VAL A 414 -0.24 13.19 -24.52
CA VAL A 414 1.11 13.44 -25.05
C VAL A 414 1.33 12.72 -26.35
N SER A 415 0.89 11.47 -26.48
CA SER A 415 1.00 10.71 -27.73
C SER A 415 0.22 11.38 -28.87
N MET A 416 -1.02 11.81 -28.61
CA MET A 416 -1.84 12.52 -29.59
C MET A 416 -1.27 13.90 -29.93
N TRP A 417 -0.71 14.59 -28.94
CA TRP A 417 -0.03 15.85 -29.16
C TRP A 417 1.19 15.59 -30.07
N LEU A 418 2.17 14.79 -29.66
CA LEU A 418 3.41 14.54 -30.43
C LEU A 418 3.18 14.03 -31.85
N SER A 419 2.09 13.30 -32.11
CA SER A 419 1.76 12.77 -33.44
C SER A 419 1.39 13.84 -34.47
N ARG A 420 1.08 15.08 -34.06
CA ARG A 420 0.76 16.17 -35.00
C ARG A 420 2.00 16.68 -35.75
N PRO A 421 1.83 17.21 -36.97
CA PRO A 421 2.89 17.95 -37.66
C PRO A 421 3.27 19.18 -36.81
N ARG A 422 4.51 19.22 -36.32
CA ARG A 422 5.07 20.34 -35.56
C ARG A 422 6.56 20.49 -35.91
N PRO A 423 7.16 21.67 -35.70
CA PRO A 423 8.59 21.87 -35.91
C PRO A 423 9.40 20.82 -35.14
N ALA A 424 10.41 20.23 -35.80
CA ALA A 424 11.22 19.17 -35.22
C ALA A 424 11.90 19.61 -33.91
N GLY A 425 12.39 20.87 -33.85
CA GLY A 425 12.99 21.44 -32.65
C GLY A 425 12.02 21.51 -31.46
N LEU A 426 10.74 21.82 -31.70
CA LEU A 426 9.73 21.85 -30.64
C LEU A 426 9.43 20.44 -30.11
N LYS A 427 9.30 19.45 -31.00
CA LYS A 427 9.10 18.05 -30.58
C LYS A 427 10.29 17.54 -29.77
N LEU A 428 11.51 17.82 -30.25
CA LEU A 428 12.73 17.44 -29.55
C LEU A 428 12.82 18.12 -28.18
N ALA A 429 12.58 19.43 -28.10
CA ALA A 429 12.57 20.16 -26.83
C ALA A 429 11.54 19.59 -25.86
N ALA A 430 10.32 19.30 -26.32
CA ALA A 430 9.29 18.67 -25.48
C ALA A 430 9.72 17.29 -24.96
N ILE A 431 10.28 16.44 -25.83
CA ILE A 431 10.78 15.10 -25.44
C ILE A 431 11.93 15.22 -24.42
N VAL A 432 12.88 16.11 -24.66
CA VAL A 432 14.01 16.33 -23.74
C VAL A 432 13.54 16.86 -22.39
N LEU A 433 12.63 17.83 -22.38
CA LEU A 433 12.05 18.36 -21.13
C LEU A 433 11.27 17.29 -20.37
N LEU A 434 10.48 16.45 -21.06
CA LEU A 434 9.81 15.31 -20.43
C LEU A 434 10.82 14.32 -19.86
N ALA A 435 11.88 13.99 -20.60
CA ALA A 435 12.91 13.07 -20.14
C ALA A 435 13.66 13.60 -18.91
N VAL A 436 13.94 14.91 -18.85
CA VAL A 436 14.60 15.56 -17.70
C VAL A 436 13.68 15.60 -16.48
N PHE A 437 12.45 16.07 -16.63
CA PHE A 437 11.51 16.23 -15.51
C PHE A 437 11.05 14.88 -14.96
N LEU A 438 10.77 13.91 -15.84
CA LEU A 438 10.31 12.57 -15.46
C LEU A 438 11.45 11.57 -15.34
N CYS A 439 12.70 12.03 -15.25
CA CYS A 439 13.84 11.15 -15.06
C CYS A 439 13.73 10.46 -13.69
N PRO A 440 13.80 9.12 -13.60
CA PRO A 440 13.84 8.43 -12.31
C PRO A 440 15.10 8.77 -11.53
N ASN A 441 15.07 8.59 -10.21
CA ASN A 441 16.27 8.73 -9.39
C ASN A 441 17.42 7.86 -9.94
N LEU A 442 18.59 8.48 -10.15
CA LEU A 442 19.74 7.80 -10.74
C LEU A 442 20.68 7.17 -9.70
N HIS A 443 20.47 7.42 -8.42
CA HIS A 443 21.25 6.80 -7.35
C HIS A 443 20.86 5.32 -7.17
N SER A 444 21.81 4.40 -7.33
CA SER A 444 21.53 2.95 -7.26
C SER A 444 21.06 2.49 -5.88
N GLY A 445 21.61 3.07 -4.81
CA GLY A 445 21.20 2.80 -3.42
C GLY A 445 19.80 3.30 -3.07
N PHE A 446 19.18 4.12 -3.92
CA PHE A 446 17.81 4.59 -3.73
C PHE A 446 16.79 3.46 -3.95
N TRP A 447 17.07 2.56 -4.91
CA TRP A 447 16.12 1.57 -5.40
C TRP A 447 16.11 0.25 -4.66
N SER A 448 17.20 -0.11 -3.98
CA SER A 448 17.34 -1.44 -3.40
C SER A 448 17.94 -1.41 -2.01
N ARG A 449 17.76 -2.52 -1.29
CA ARG A 449 18.47 -2.81 -0.05
C ARG A 449 18.98 -4.25 -0.06
N ASN A 450 19.85 -4.56 0.89
CA ASN A 450 20.32 -5.92 1.09
C ASN A 450 19.21 -6.80 1.65
N ASN A 451 19.20 -8.06 1.21
CA ASN A 451 18.44 -9.12 1.86
C ASN A 451 19.12 -9.44 3.20
N ASP A 452 18.42 -9.16 4.28
CA ASP A 452 18.87 -9.35 5.66
C ASP A 452 18.51 -10.74 6.22
N THR A 453 18.21 -11.71 5.35
CA THR A 453 17.98 -13.11 5.76
C THR A 453 19.19 -13.65 6.51
N PRO A 454 19.04 -14.02 7.80
CA PRO A 454 20.14 -14.56 8.58
C PRO A 454 20.72 -15.84 7.97
N GLU A 455 22.03 -16.04 8.15
CA GLU A 455 22.73 -17.24 7.70
C GLU A 455 22.11 -18.52 8.28
N PHE A 456 21.53 -18.42 9.48
CA PHE A 456 20.73 -19.46 10.11
C PHE A 456 19.66 -20.07 9.19
N PHE A 457 18.94 -19.22 8.44
CA PHE A 457 17.92 -19.70 7.50
C PHE A 457 18.55 -20.13 6.17
N ALA A 458 19.56 -19.39 5.69
CA ALA A 458 20.23 -19.71 4.42
C ALA A 458 20.93 -21.08 4.43
N ARG A 459 21.45 -21.52 5.59
CA ARG A 459 22.15 -22.80 5.76
C ARG A 459 21.30 -23.93 6.35
N GLY A 460 20.01 -23.72 6.57
CA GLY A 460 19.13 -24.76 7.12
C GLY A 460 19.28 -25.03 8.62
N GLY A 461 19.87 -24.10 9.40
CA GLY A 461 20.08 -24.25 10.85
C GLY A 461 18.79 -24.45 11.65
N TYR A 462 17.66 -23.98 11.11
CA TYR A 462 16.33 -24.16 11.70
C TYR A 462 15.95 -25.63 11.92
N GLY A 463 16.43 -26.57 11.10
CA GLY A 463 16.07 -27.98 11.22
C GLY A 463 16.66 -28.67 12.46
N GLN A 464 17.70 -28.08 13.06
CA GLN A 464 18.29 -28.58 14.32
C GLN A 464 17.65 -27.94 15.55
N CYS A 465 17.11 -26.72 15.40
CA CYS A 465 16.58 -25.94 16.50
C CYS A 465 15.07 -26.05 16.65
N PHE A 466 14.33 -26.32 15.57
CA PHE A 466 12.86 -26.36 15.56
C PHE A 466 12.34 -27.73 15.13
N LYS A 467 11.12 -28.05 15.54
CA LYS A 467 10.35 -29.19 15.02
C LYS A 467 9.49 -28.73 13.82
N PRO A 468 9.20 -29.62 12.85
CA PRO A 468 8.25 -29.31 11.79
C PRO A 468 6.90 -28.86 12.36
N GLY A 469 6.41 -27.71 11.90
CA GLY A 469 5.15 -27.11 12.34
C GLY A 469 5.17 -26.47 13.73
N GLU A 470 6.32 -26.39 14.41
CA GLU A 470 6.46 -25.71 15.71
C GLU A 470 6.05 -24.24 15.58
N ASN A 471 5.27 -23.74 16.55
CA ASN A 471 4.85 -22.34 16.56
C ASN A 471 5.85 -21.49 17.35
N ILE A 472 6.38 -20.45 16.73
CA ILE A 472 7.41 -19.58 17.34
C ILE A 472 7.02 -18.11 17.28
N ILE A 473 7.61 -17.31 18.16
CA ILE A 473 7.62 -15.84 18.02
C ILE A 473 8.93 -15.44 17.33
N VAL A 474 8.85 -14.49 16.42
CA VAL A 474 10.03 -13.97 15.71
C VAL A 474 10.12 -12.47 15.93
N LEU A 475 11.30 -11.99 16.34
CA LEU A 475 11.65 -10.60 16.55
C LEU A 475 12.78 -10.18 15.58
N PRO A 476 12.72 -9.00 14.94
CA PRO A 476 11.67 -7.97 15.04
C PRO A 476 10.28 -8.42 14.60
N TYR A 477 9.26 -7.95 15.32
CA TYR A 477 7.90 -8.45 15.19
C TYR A 477 7.15 -7.77 14.04
N GLY A 478 6.39 -8.56 13.28
CA GLY A 478 5.51 -8.06 12.21
C GLY A 478 6.26 -7.23 11.16
N ILE A 479 5.74 -6.03 10.88
CA ILE A 479 6.28 -5.12 9.85
C ILE A 479 7.71 -4.64 10.11
N ASN A 480 8.22 -4.76 11.35
CA ASN A 480 9.57 -4.28 11.68
C ASN A 480 10.68 -5.20 11.19
N GLY A 481 10.35 -6.44 10.80
CA GLY A 481 11.35 -7.43 10.38
C GLY A 481 10.97 -8.16 9.09
N SER A 482 11.86 -9.07 8.68
CA SER A 482 11.73 -9.89 7.47
C SER A 482 11.29 -11.33 7.78
N SER A 483 10.61 -11.54 8.91
CA SER A 483 10.28 -12.88 9.43
C SER A 483 9.48 -13.75 8.46
N MET A 484 8.58 -13.13 7.69
CA MET A 484 7.85 -13.84 6.63
C MET A 484 8.80 -14.33 5.54
N LEU A 485 9.74 -13.50 5.06
CA LEU A 485 10.74 -13.96 4.10
C LEU A 485 11.57 -15.13 4.64
N TRP A 486 11.94 -15.12 5.92
CA TRP A 486 12.68 -16.21 6.55
C TRP A 486 11.88 -17.51 6.63
N GLN A 487 10.58 -17.43 6.93
CA GLN A 487 9.68 -18.59 6.89
C GLN A 487 9.54 -19.15 5.46
N ALA A 488 9.47 -18.28 4.45
CA ALA A 488 9.45 -18.71 3.05
C ALA A 488 10.77 -19.39 2.64
N ALA A 489 11.91 -18.85 3.06
CA ALA A 489 13.23 -19.45 2.85
C ALA A 489 13.38 -20.82 3.53
N ALA A 490 12.74 -20.99 4.70
CA ALA A 490 12.64 -22.26 5.40
C ALA A 490 11.55 -23.18 4.84
N ALA A 491 10.99 -22.91 3.66
CA ALA A 491 9.94 -23.70 3.03
C ALA A 491 8.75 -24.00 3.97
N PHE A 492 8.34 -23.00 4.77
CA PHE A 492 7.24 -23.10 5.73
C PHE A 492 7.43 -24.18 6.81
N TYR A 493 8.68 -24.50 7.17
CA TYR A 493 9.03 -25.53 8.17
C TYR A 493 8.43 -25.29 9.56
N PHE A 494 8.19 -24.05 9.95
CA PHE A 494 7.62 -23.65 11.24
C PHE A 494 6.45 -22.68 11.04
N ARG A 495 5.62 -22.54 12.08
CA ARG A 495 4.51 -21.56 12.14
C ARG A 495 4.92 -20.36 13.00
N MET A 496 4.27 -19.22 12.80
CA MET A 496 4.57 -18.00 13.55
C MET A 496 3.34 -17.49 14.30
N ALA A 497 3.51 -17.22 15.60
CA ALA A 497 2.58 -16.45 16.43
C ALA A 497 2.79 -14.96 16.18
N GLY A 498 2.58 -14.56 14.93
CA GLY A 498 2.88 -13.25 14.38
C GLY A 498 2.95 -13.28 12.86
N GLY A 499 3.16 -12.12 12.25
CA GLY A 499 3.31 -11.97 10.80
C GLY A 499 3.04 -10.53 10.35
N TRP A 500 3.11 -10.31 9.04
CA TRP A 500 2.74 -9.04 8.41
C TRP A 500 1.80 -9.28 7.22
N THR A 501 0.50 -9.11 7.45
CA THR A 501 -0.55 -9.31 6.45
C THR A 501 -1.32 -8.01 6.16
N SER A 502 -0.65 -6.87 6.33
CA SER A 502 -1.19 -5.50 6.35
C SER A 502 -2.09 -5.16 7.56
N ILE A 503 -2.73 -6.16 8.17
CA ILE A 503 -3.60 -6.01 9.34
C ILE A 503 -3.16 -7.02 10.40
N THR A 504 -3.00 -6.56 11.65
CA THR A 504 -2.87 -7.47 12.80
C THR A 504 -4.25 -7.97 13.21
N PRO A 505 -4.48 -9.29 13.35
CA PRO A 505 -5.78 -9.83 13.78
C PRO A 505 -6.20 -9.31 15.15
N ARG A 506 -7.51 -9.11 15.37
CA ARG A 506 -8.03 -8.61 16.66
C ARG A 506 -7.63 -9.48 17.84
N GLU A 507 -7.57 -10.80 17.64
CA GLU A 507 -7.16 -11.77 18.65
C GLU A 507 -5.71 -11.54 19.12
N PHE A 508 -4.81 -11.09 18.24
CA PHE A 508 -3.44 -10.70 18.57
C PHE A 508 -3.38 -9.27 19.10
N GLN A 509 -4.11 -8.32 18.50
CA GLN A 509 -4.13 -6.92 18.93
C GLN A 509 -4.54 -6.74 20.39
N ARG A 510 -5.40 -7.64 20.93
CA ARG A 510 -5.83 -7.57 22.33
C ARG A 510 -4.69 -7.80 23.33
N TRP A 511 -3.60 -8.43 22.93
CA TRP A 511 -2.47 -8.71 23.81
C TRP A 511 -1.55 -7.48 23.90
N PRO A 512 -1.34 -6.89 25.09
CA PRO A 512 -0.45 -5.74 25.25
C PRO A 512 0.97 -6.01 24.75
N ILE A 513 1.48 -7.23 24.95
CA ILE A 513 2.81 -7.63 24.49
C ILE A 513 2.97 -7.54 22.96
N VAL A 514 1.90 -7.80 22.20
CA VAL A 514 1.93 -7.67 20.73
C VAL A 514 2.12 -6.21 20.34
N GLY A 515 1.40 -5.29 20.99
CA GLY A 515 1.60 -3.85 20.80
C GLY A 515 3.01 -3.38 21.15
N ALA A 516 3.55 -3.89 22.26
CA ALA A 516 4.92 -3.61 22.71
C ALA A 516 5.97 -4.08 21.70
N MET A 517 5.85 -5.31 21.18
CA MET A 517 6.74 -5.87 20.16
C MET A 517 6.63 -5.13 18.81
N LEU A 518 5.43 -4.71 18.40
CA LEU A 518 5.20 -3.92 17.18
C LEU A 518 5.77 -2.50 17.26
N THR A 519 5.80 -1.92 18.45
CA THR A 519 6.27 -0.54 18.67
C THR A 519 7.69 -0.46 19.20
N GLN A 520 8.36 -1.62 19.35
CA GLN A 520 9.67 -1.74 20.00
C GLN A 520 9.72 -0.95 21.32
N SER A 521 8.73 -1.18 22.19
CA SER A 521 8.61 -0.52 23.48
C SER A 521 8.40 -1.52 24.61
N TYR A 522 8.59 -1.07 25.85
CA TYR A 522 8.37 -1.85 27.05
C TYR A 522 7.02 -1.52 27.69
N ILE A 523 6.48 -2.49 28.42
CA ILE A 523 5.22 -2.39 29.16
C ILE A 523 5.38 -2.97 30.57
N PRO A 524 4.47 -2.64 31.51
CA PRO A 524 4.44 -3.29 32.82
C PRO A 524 4.40 -4.82 32.72
N ASP A 525 5.09 -5.50 33.63
CA ASP A 525 5.11 -6.97 33.76
C ASP A 525 5.40 -7.71 32.45
N MET A 526 6.27 -7.16 31.60
CA MET A 526 6.48 -7.63 30.22
C MET A 526 6.78 -9.13 30.10
N THR A 527 7.61 -9.69 30.97
CA THR A 527 7.90 -11.14 30.98
C THR A 527 6.65 -11.97 31.30
N ALA A 528 5.81 -11.53 32.23
CA ALA A 528 4.57 -12.23 32.55
C ALA A 528 3.56 -12.14 31.39
N GLN A 529 3.45 -10.95 30.77
CA GLN A 529 2.66 -10.72 29.55
C GLN A 529 3.11 -11.66 28.42
N LEU A 530 4.42 -11.79 28.22
CA LEU A 530 4.99 -12.68 27.22
C LEU A 530 4.71 -14.16 27.54
N ARG A 531 4.90 -14.62 28.78
CA ARG A 531 4.59 -16.01 29.19
C ARG A 531 3.12 -16.35 28.97
N ALA A 532 2.20 -15.44 29.31
CA ALA A 532 0.78 -15.63 29.09
C ALA A 532 0.45 -15.72 27.59
N PHE A 533 1.03 -14.84 26.77
CA PHE A 533 0.88 -14.88 25.31
C PHE A 533 1.43 -16.17 24.71
N MET A 534 2.63 -16.60 25.14
CA MET A 534 3.25 -17.85 24.70
C MET A 534 2.39 -19.06 25.03
N ALA A 535 1.86 -19.15 26.24
CA ALA A 535 0.96 -20.23 26.66
C ALA A 535 -0.34 -20.23 25.83
N ALA A 536 -0.92 -19.06 25.58
CA ALA A 536 -2.16 -18.94 24.81
C ALA A 536 -2.01 -19.30 23.33
N HIS A 537 -0.81 -19.17 22.75
CA HIS A 537 -0.53 -19.43 21.33
C HIS A 537 0.31 -20.69 21.11
N SER A 538 0.50 -21.52 22.15
CA SER A 538 1.31 -22.74 22.08
C SER A 538 2.73 -22.51 21.56
N VAL A 539 3.36 -21.43 22.05
CA VAL A 539 4.75 -21.06 21.70
C VAL A 539 5.68 -21.49 22.82
N GLN A 540 6.79 -22.13 22.45
CA GLN A 540 7.87 -22.48 23.39
C GLN A 540 9.18 -21.77 23.07
N LYS A 541 9.35 -21.29 21.83
CA LYS A 541 10.59 -20.67 21.37
C LYS A 541 10.38 -19.29 20.79
N ILE A 542 11.36 -18.44 21.02
CA ILE A 542 11.44 -17.09 20.49
C ILE A 542 12.75 -16.98 19.74
N LEU A 543 12.66 -16.60 18.46
CA LEU A 543 13.82 -16.26 17.64
C LEU A 543 13.96 -14.75 17.58
N VAL A 544 15.16 -14.25 17.85
CA VAL A 544 15.49 -12.83 17.80
C VAL A 544 16.71 -12.66 16.91
N THR A 545 16.75 -11.63 16.09
CA THR A 545 17.99 -11.23 15.40
C THR A 545 19.06 -10.85 16.44
N GLU A 546 20.33 -11.06 16.12
CA GLU A 546 21.40 -10.60 17.01
C GLU A 546 21.34 -9.09 17.27
N GLY A 547 21.02 -8.30 16.24
CA GLY A 547 20.91 -6.84 16.32
C GLY A 547 19.81 -6.33 17.28
N ASP A 548 18.72 -7.08 17.45
CA ASP A 548 17.63 -6.71 18.37
C ASP A 548 17.73 -7.43 19.73
N SER A 549 18.66 -8.37 19.88
CA SER A 549 18.75 -9.22 21.08
C SER A 549 18.99 -8.42 22.36
N GLN A 550 19.86 -7.40 22.31
CA GLN A 550 20.16 -6.55 23.47
C GLN A 550 18.94 -5.78 23.96
N PHE A 551 18.12 -5.26 23.03
CA PHE A 551 16.91 -4.53 23.39
C PHE A 551 15.88 -5.44 24.07
N TRP A 552 15.82 -6.72 23.70
CA TRP A 552 14.83 -7.66 24.26
C TRP A 552 15.37 -8.52 25.42
N GLU A 553 16.66 -8.43 25.74
CA GLU A 553 17.31 -9.26 26.76
C GLU A 553 16.65 -9.16 28.16
N PRO A 554 16.26 -7.98 28.68
CA PRO A 554 15.54 -7.88 29.96
C PRO A 554 14.21 -8.65 29.98
N MET A 555 13.52 -8.74 28.83
CA MET A 555 12.26 -9.49 28.70
C MET A 555 12.50 -11.00 28.60
N LEU A 556 13.58 -11.40 27.93
CA LEU A 556 13.84 -12.77 27.47
C LEU A 556 14.77 -13.59 28.38
N SER A 557 15.75 -12.96 29.03
CA SER A 557 16.67 -13.65 29.95
C SER A 557 15.99 -14.35 31.14
N PRO A 558 14.83 -13.90 31.67
CA PRO A 558 14.10 -14.66 32.68
C PRO A 558 13.37 -15.90 32.13
N LEU A 559 13.31 -16.09 30.80
CA LEU A 559 12.78 -17.31 30.17
C LEU A 559 13.88 -18.33 29.91
N ASP A 560 15.04 -17.87 29.47
CA ASP A 560 16.17 -18.71 29.11
C ASP A 560 17.47 -17.93 29.34
N SER A 561 18.27 -18.41 30.30
CA SER A 561 19.56 -17.80 30.66
C SER A 561 20.71 -18.27 29.78
N LEU A 562 20.52 -19.31 28.95
CA LEU A 562 21.53 -19.88 28.07
C LEU A 562 20.96 -20.06 26.64
N PRO A 563 20.58 -18.95 25.97
CA PRO A 563 20.00 -19.02 24.64
C PRO A 563 21.02 -19.51 23.61
N ILE A 564 20.52 -20.15 22.55
CA ILE A 564 21.34 -20.65 21.45
C ILE A 564 21.62 -19.48 20.50
N ARG A 565 22.89 -19.17 20.26
CA ARG A 565 23.33 -18.19 19.25
C ARG A 565 23.85 -18.92 18.02
N SER A 566 23.28 -18.64 16.85
CA SER A 566 23.66 -19.32 15.62
C SER A 566 23.34 -18.48 14.39
N GLY A 567 24.32 -18.22 13.53
CA GLY A 567 24.08 -17.69 12.17
C GLY A 567 23.31 -16.36 12.12
N GLY A 568 23.56 -15.44 13.07
CA GLY A 568 22.93 -14.11 13.11
C GLY A 568 21.62 -14.04 13.90
N VAL A 569 21.22 -15.12 14.57
CA VAL A 569 20.02 -15.16 15.43
C VAL A 569 20.34 -15.71 16.82
N VAL A 570 19.48 -15.36 17.77
CA VAL A 570 19.46 -15.83 19.16
C VAL A 570 18.12 -16.50 19.41
N ILE A 571 18.14 -17.73 19.90
CA ILE A 571 16.95 -18.54 20.16
C ILE A 571 16.81 -18.75 21.66
N TYR A 572 15.71 -18.29 22.21
CA TYR A 572 15.31 -18.47 23.60
C TYR A 572 14.26 -19.57 23.71
N SER A 573 14.40 -20.47 24.67
CA SER A 573 13.48 -21.59 24.89
C SER A 573 12.86 -21.53 26.29
N ALA A 574 11.52 -21.41 26.36
CA ALA A 574 10.80 -21.49 27.62
C ALA A 574 10.61 -22.95 28.05
N SER A 575 11.00 -23.26 29.29
CA SER A 575 10.71 -24.58 29.88
C SER A 575 9.21 -24.76 30.12
N PRO A 576 8.63 -25.97 29.95
CA PRO A 576 7.19 -26.19 30.11
C PRO A 576 6.62 -25.73 31.46
N GLY A 577 7.39 -25.82 32.55
CA GLY A 577 6.98 -25.36 33.89
C GLY A 577 6.98 -23.84 34.10
N MET A 578 7.53 -23.06 33.16
CA MET A 578 7.54 -21.59 33.23
C MET A 578 6.30 -20.95 32.59
N LEU A 579 5.59 -21.71 31.76
CA LEU A 579 4.37 -21.26 31.10
C LEU A 579 3.17 -21.53 32.03
N PRO A 580 2.23 -20.59 32.19
CA PRO A 580 1.04 -20.82 33.00
C PRO A 580 0.31 -22.11 32.61
N ALA A 581 0.00 -22.95 33.60
CA ALA A 581 -0.63 -24.26 33.38
C ALA A 581 -2.03 -24.19 32.76
N SER A 582 -2.68 -23.02 32.82
CA SER A 582 -3.96 -22.78 32.18
C SER A 582 -3.85 -21.70 31.11
N GLN A 583 -4.61 -21.89 30.04
CA GLN A 583 -5.01 -20.80 29.13
C GLN A 583 -5.86 -19.71 29.84
N ALA A 584 -6.03 -19.77 31.17
CA ALA A 584 -7.00 -18.96 31.91
C ALA A 584 -6.56 -17.52 32.18
N GLN A 585 -5.29 -17.15 31.97
CA GLN A 585 -4.94 -15.73 31.87
C GLN A 585 -5.39 -15.20 30.51
N SER A 586 -6.64 -14.76 30.47
CA SER A 586 -7.22 -14.21 29.24
C SER A 586 -6.46 -12.95 28.79
N ALA A 587 -6.37 -12.73 27.48
CA ALA A 587 -5.82 -11.50 26.90
C ALA A 587 -6.43 -10.23 27.54
N LEU A 588 -7.70 -10.30 27.93
CA LEU A 588 -8.42 -9.21 28.60
C LEU A 588 -7.85 -8.90 29.99
N GLU A 589 -7.44 -9.91 30.75
CA GLU A 589 -6.85 -9.69 32.08
C GLU A 589 -5.46 -9.06 31.98
N MET A 590 -4.65 -9.56 31.04
CA MET A 590 -3.37 -8.95 30.67
C MET A 590 -3.53 -7.50 30.23
N GLU A 591 -4.55 -7.22 29.41
CA GLU A 591 -4.92 -5.87 28.98
C GLU A 591 -5.29 -4.96 30.17
N ARG A 592 -6.16 -5.42 31.07
CA ARG A 592 -6.57 -4.66 32.28
C ARG A 592 -5.38 -4.28 33.15
N ARG A 593 -4.51 -5.23 33.44
CA ARG A 593 -3.30 -5.01 34.25
C ARG A 593 -2.38 -3.98 33.61
N SER A 594 -2.08 -4.15 32.32
CA SER A 594 -1.23 -3.23 31.57
C SER A 594 -1.83 -1.82 31.51
N ASN A 595 -3.12 -1.70 31.19
CA ASN A 595 -3.79 -0.40 31.09
C ASN A 595 -3.82 0.33 32.43
N LEU A 596 -4.16 -0.37 33.51
CA LEU A 596 -4.16 0.21 34.85
C LEU A 596 -2.76 0.68 35.24
N ALA A 597 -1.75 -0.18 35.15
CA ALA A 597 -0.38 0.16 35.53
C ALA A 597 0.20 1.32 34.68
N ARG A 598 -0.03 1.33 33.36
CA ARG A 598 0.41 2.43 32.49
C ARG A 598 -0.28 3.74 32.85
N PHE A 599 -1.59 3.70 33.09
CA PHE A 599 -2.35 4.90 33.47
C PHE A 599 -1.90 5.43 34.85
N SER A 600 -1.72 4.56 35.83
CA SER A 600 -1.18 4.93 37.16
C SER A 600 0.21 5.55 37.06
N ALA A 601 1.09 5.01 36.21
CA ALA A 601 2.42 5.57 36.01
C ALA A 601 2.37 6.98 35.39
N LEU A 602 1.50 7.20 34.38
CA LEU A 602 1.29 8.54 33.82
C LEU A 602 0.76 9.52 34.88
N LEU A 603 -0.15 9.06 35.75
CA LEU A 603 -0.73 9.84 36.83
C LEU A 603 0.34 10.28 37.84
N LEU A 604 1.17 9.35 38.29
CA LEU A 604 2.28 9.61 39.19
C LEU A 604 3.31 10.55 38.55
N ALA A 605 3.64 10.33 37.27
CA ALA A 605 4.57 11.19 36.53
C ALA A 605 4.05 12.63 36.43
N ALA A 606 2.77 12.81 36.08
CA ALA A 606 2.16 14.14 35.99
C ALA A 606 2.15 14.85 37.36
N ARG A 607 1.77 14.15 38.43
CA ARG A 607 1.81 14.70 39.79
C ARG A 607 3.23 15.09 40.21
N GLY A 608 4.20 14.20 39.98
CA GLY A 608 5.60 14.44 40.32
C GLY A 608 6.16 15.66 39.60
N TYR A 609 5.83 15.82 38.32
CA TYR A 609 6.24 16.97 37.53
C TYR A 609 5.62 18.29 38.01
N ILE A 610 4.31 18.29 38.33
CA ILE A 610 3.62 19.46 38.85
C ILE A 610 4.14 19.85 40.24
N ALA A 611 4.41 18.86 41.10
CA ALA A 611 4.98 19.09 42.43
C ALA A 611 6.37 19.75 42.39
N GLN A 612 7.10 19.57 41.29
CA GLN A 612 8.40 20.21 41.04
C GLN A 612 8.27 21.57 40.31
N ASN A 613 7.07 22.17 40.27
CA ASN A 613 6.76 23.40 39.54
C ASN A 613 7.09 23.32 38.04
N GLY A 614 6.92 22.13 37.44
CA GLY A 614 7.11 21.93 36.00
C GLY A 614 6.12 22.72 35.15
N ASP A 615 6.59 23.24 34.02
CA ASP A 615 5.75 23.94 33.03
C ASP A 615 4.83 22.96 32.30
N LEU A 616 3.51 23.13 32.47
CA LEU A 616 2.47 22.29 31.86
C LEU A 616 2.51 22.32 30.32
N ALA A 617 3.00 23.40 29.70
CA ALA A 617 3.12 23.48 28.25
C ALA A 617 4.13 22.46 27.68
N GLN A 618 5.05 21.97 28.51
CA GLN A 618 6.06 20.96 28.14
C GLN A 618 5.68 19.54 28.58
N LEU A 619 4.49 19.35 29.16
CA LEU A 619 4.03 18.07 29.66
C LEU A 619 3.78 17.11 28.49
N THR A 620 4.65 16.11 28.35
CA THR A 620 4.55 15.04 27.35
C THR A 620 5.08 13.73 27.95
N PRO A 621 4.66 12.54 27.47
CA PRO A 621 5.21 11.27 27.94
C PRO A 621 6.74 11.22 27.80
N MET A 622 7.29 11.68 26.66
CA MET A 622 8.72 11.63 26.41
C MET A 622 9.51 12.53 27.36
N ARG A 623 8.97 13.71 27.69
CA ARG A 623 9.58 14.58 28.70
C ARG A 623 9.60 13.90 30.06
N MET A 624 8.51 13.24 30.46
CA MET A 624 8.45 12.50 31.74
C MET A 624 9.47 11.37 31.79
N GLN A 625 9.63 10.61 30.70
CA GLN A 625 10.65 9.57 30.61
C GLN A 625 12.07 10.15 30.72
N ARG A 626 12.36 11.27 30.04
CA ARG A 626 13.67 11.94 30.12
C ARG A 626 14.00 12.48 31.52
N LEU A 627 12.97 12.84 32.29
CA LEU A 627 13.11 13.25 33.69
C LEU A 627 13.16 12.08 34.67
N GLY A 628 13.10 10.82 34.19
CA GLY A 628 13.09 9.63 35.03
C GLY A 628 11.76 9.39 35.77
N LEU A 629 10.69 10.12 35.42
CA LEU A 629 9.36 9.98 36.00
C LEU A 629 8.53 8.86 35.34
N LEU A 630 8.91 8.45 34.13
CA LEU A 630 8.42 7.23 33.48
C LEU A 630 9.58 6.27 33.23
N PRO A 631 9.33 4.94 33.25
CA PRO A 631 10.37 3.96 32.96
C PRO A 631 10.95 4.13 31.55
N PRO A 632 12.24 3.80 31.34
CA PRO A 632 12.85 3.88 30.03
C PRO A 632 12.15 2.93 29.03
N HIS A 633 12.18 3.31 27.75
CA HIS A 633 11.60 2.57 26.63
C HIS A 633 10.08 2.37 26.67
N TRP A 634 9.35 3.06 27.56
CA TRP A 634 7.89 3.07 27.56
C TRP A 634 7.29 4.05 26.55
N VAL A 635 8.08 5.01 26.07
CA VAL A 635 7.63 6.07 25.16
C VAL A 635 8.38 5.98 23.83
N THR A 636 7.63 5.99 22.72
CA THR A 636 8.16 5.78 21.37
C THR A 636 8.46 7.05 20.59
N ASP A 637 7.84 8.18 20.96
CA ASP A 637 7.89 9.43 20.20
C ASP A 637 7.57 10.62 21.14
N PRO A 638 7.90 11.87 20.74
CA PRO A 638 7.80 13.03 21.64
C PRO A 638 6.40 13.63 21.77
N ASP A 639 5.40 13.08 21.09
CA ASP A 639 4.07 13.69 21.03
C ASP A 639 3.27 13.50 22.33
N VAL A 640 2.33 14.42 22.56
CA VAL A 640 1.32 14.30 23.65
C VAL A 640 0.56 12.99 23.54
N ARG A 641 0.27 12.55 22.32
CA ARG A 641 -0.28 11.24 22.00
C ARG A 641 0.75 10.41 21.25
N THR A 642 1.23 9.37 21.91
CA THR A 642 2.28 8.48 21.37
C THR A 642 1.73 7.39 20.46
N ASN A 643 2.58 6.87 19.59
CA ASN A 643 2.29 5.76 18.68
C ASN A 643 1.97 4.45 19.42
N ASN A 644 2.58 4.22 20.59
CA ASN A 644 2.26 3.06 21.44
C ASN A 644 1.09 3.29 22.41
N GLY A 645 0.33 4.37 22.21
CA GLY A 645 -1.00 4.55 22.79
C GLY A 645 -1.05 5.21 24.17
N LEU A 646 0.01 5.91 24.60
CA LEU A 646 -0.04 6.83 25.75
C LEU A 646 -0.56 8.20 25.34
N TYR A 647 -1.28 8.88 26.23
CA TYR A 647 -1.61 10.30 26.13
C TYR A 647 -1.21 11.01 27.44
N LEU A 648 -0.43 12.08 27.34
CA LEU A 648 -0.14 12.95 28.48
C LEU A 648 0.15 14.37 27.98
N GLY A 649 -0.66 15.34 28.41
CA GLY A 649 -0.41 16.73 28.07
C GLY A 649 -1.39 17.73 28.70
N PRO A 650 -1.21 19.03 28.45
CA PRO A 650 -2.09 20.07 28.97
C PRO A 650 -3.48 19.98 28.31
N TRP A 651 -4.53 20.30 29.08
CA TRP A 651 -5.92 20.35 28.60
C TRP A 651 -6.57 21.75 28.75
N GLY A 652 -6.00 22.58 29.63
CA GLY A 652 -6.42 23.95 29.90
C GLY A 652 -5.32 24.74 30.61
N VAL A 653 -5.68 25.79 31.36
CA VAL A 653 -4.71 26.62 32.09
C VAL A 653 -4.06 25.85 33.27
N ASP A 654 -4.85 25.05 33.98
CA ASP A 654 -4.41 24.28 35.17
C ASP A 654 -4.90 22.82 35.16
N GLU A 655 -5.26 22.31 33.98
CA GLU A 655 -5.76 20.95 33.79
C GLU A 655 -4.80 20.11 32.97
N VAL A 656 -4.71 18.83 33.34
CA VAL A 656 -3.91 17.84 32.64
C VAL A 656 -4.77 16.69 32.14
N ALA A 657 -4.47 16.21 30.94
CA ALA A 657 -5.13 15.08 30.33
C ALA A 657 -4.18 13.88 30.27
N LEU A 658 -4.68 12.73 30.72
CA LEU A 658 -3.98 11.46 30.75
C LEU A 658 -4.78 10.41 29.99
N GLY A 659 -4.12 9.49 29.31
CA GLY A 659 -4.82 8.49 28.53
C GLY A 659 -4.00 7.28 28.13
N VAL A 660 -4.73 6.20 27.85
CA VAL A 660 -4.19 4.94 27.34
C VAL A 660 -5.15 4.36 26.31
N VAL A 661 -4.62 3.63 25.33
CA VAL A 661 -5.42 2.91 24.33
C VAL A 661 -5.78 1.52 24.85
N GLY A 662 -7.06 1.15 24.76
CA GLY A 662 -7.56 -0.18 25.12
C GLY A 662 -8.99 -0.42 24.64
N SER A 663 -9.45 -1.66 24.79
CA SER A 663 -10.85 -2.03 24.70
C SER A 663 -11.64 -1.48 25.89
N TYR A 664 -12.93 -1.19 25.70
CA TYR A 664 -13.76 -0.69 26.81
C TYR A 664 -13.74 -1.63 28.03
N GLN A 665 -13.74 -2.94 27.80
CA GLN A 665 -13.66 -3.96 28.86
C GLN A 665 -12.30 -3.98 29.57
N GLY A 666 -11.21 -3.75 28.83
CA GLY A 666 -9.85 -3.62 29.34
C GLY A 666 -9.63 -2.34 30.14
N LEU A 667 -10.39 -1.29 29.83
CA LEU A 667 -10.28 0.03 30.45
C LEU A 667 -11.21 0.23 31.65
N GLN A 668 -12.15 -0.70 31.91
CA GLN A 668 -13.07 -0.63 33.04
C GLN A 668 -12.38 -0.36 34.38
N PRO A 669 -11.25 -1.01 34.74
CA PRO A 669 -10.56 -0.73 36.00
C PRO A 669 -10.07 0.71 36.09
N VAL A 670 -9.46 1.24 35.01
CA VAL A 670 -8.99 2.63 34.95
C VAL A 670 -10.17 3.60 35.13
N ILE A 671 -11.24 3.41 34.36
CA ILE A 671 -12.42 4.27 34.41
C ILE A 671 -13.04 4.23 35.81
N ARG A 672 -13.17 3.05 36.42
CA ARG A 672 -13.77 2.89 37.74
C ARG A 672 -12.93 3.56 38.83
N ASN A 673 -11.62 3.36 38.83
CA ASN A 673 -10.73 3.83 39.89
C ASN A 673 -10.61 5.36 39.90
N TYR A 674 -10.61 5.99 38.72
CA TYR A 674 -10.30 7.42 38.60
C TYR A 674 -11.51 8.31 38.31
N ARG A 675 -12.72 7.74 38.11
CA ARG A 675 -13.91 8.53 37.77
C ARG A 675 -14.29 9.55 38.83
N ALA A 676 -14.16 9.22 40.11
CA ALA A 676 -14.55 10.13 41.20
C ALA A 676 -13.69 11.39 41.26
N ALA A 677 -12.44 11.31 40.82
CA ALA A 677 -11.49 12.42 40.82
C ALA A 677 -11.35 13.12 39.46
N ALA A 678 -12.02 12.61 38.42
CA ALA A 678 -11.93 13.14 37.06
C ALA A 678 -12.85 14.35 36.86
N VAL A 679 -12.34 15.37 36.18
CA VAL A 679 -13.14 16.50 35.69
C VAL A 679 -13.97 16.05 34.48
N GLN A 680 -13.32 15.37 33.53
CA GLN A 680 -13.97 14.85 32.32
C GLN A 680 -13.35 13.51 31.92
N ILE A 681 -14.18 12.62 31.35
CA ILE A 681 -13.75 11.35 30.76
C ILE A 681 -14.21 11.30 29.32
N PHE A 682 -13.32 10.94 28.41
CA PHE A 682 -13.57 10.79 26.98
C PHE A 682 -13.25 9.38 26.52
N PHE A 683 -14.24 8.69 25.94
CA PHE A 683 -14.06 7.39 25.32
C PHE A 683 -15.22 7.00 24.40
N PRO A 684 -14.95 6.48 23.18
CA PRO A 684 -13.72 6.67 22.41
C PRO A 684 -13.43 8.16 22.21
N PHE A 685 -12.22 8.62 22.52
CA PHE A 685 -11.83 10.01 22.33
C PHE A 685 -12.12 10.49 20.89
N PRO A 686 -12.68 11.70 20.66
CA PRO A 686 -12.94 12.78 21.64
C PRO A 686 -14.37 12.81 22.22
N LYS A 687 -15.14 11.71 22.17
CA LYS A 687 -16.51 11.70 22.71
C LYS A 687 -16.51 11.59 24.23
N ARG A 688 -17.29 12.43 24.93
CA ARG A 688 -17.46 12.34 26.40
C ARG A 688 -18.17 11.04 26.79
N LEU A 689 -17.67 10.39 27.83
CA LEU A 689 -18.20 9.13 28.37
C LEU A 689 -19.17 9.39 29.51
N ILE A 690 -20.45 9.55 29.17
CA ILE A 690 -21.55 9.73 30.13
C ILE A 690 -22.24 8.39 30.41
N GLU A 691 -22.53 7.65 29.33
CA GLU A 691 -23.13 6.31 29.35
C GLU A 691 -22.15 5.26 28.80
N PRO A 692 -22.40 3.96 28.97
CA PRO A 692 -21.64 2.92 28.28
C PRO A 692 -21.56 3.22 26.76
N PRO A 693 -20.39 3.10 26.14
CA PRO A 693 -20.19 3.51 24.77
C PRO A 693 -20.75 2.49 23.78
N ASP A 694 -21.52 2.97 22.81
CA ASP A 694 -22.04 2.17 21.71
C ASP A 694 -21.04 2.06 20.54
N GLY A 695 -21.13 0.97 19.77
CA GLY A 695 -20.34 0.72 18.57
C GLY A 695 -18.99 0.02 18.82
N ASP A 696 -18.03 0.20 17.89
CA ASP A 696 -16.73 -0.48 17.96
C ASP A 696 -15.76 0.19 18.93
N THR A 697 -15.73 -0.34 20.14
CA THR A 697 -14.94 0.15 21.29
C THR A 697 -13.60 -0.58 21.45
N PHE A 698 -13.19 -1.37 20.47
CA PHE A 698 -11.95 -2.13 20.51
C PHE A 698 -10.72 -1.23 20.27
N MET A 699 -9.75 -1.28 21.18
CA MET A 699 -8.46 -0.58 21.10
C MET A 699 -8.61 0.92 20.75
N ARG A 700 -9.44 1.63 21.53
CA ARG A 700 -9.68 3.06 21.39
C ARG A 700 -8.98 3.85 22.51
N LEU A 701 -8.68 5.11 22.23
CA LEU A 701 -8.06 5.99 23.21
C LEU A 701 -9.08 6.43 24.28
N LEU A 702 -8.75 6.17 25.54
CA LEU A 702 -9.36 6.79 26.72
C LEU A 702 -8.54 8.02 27.09
N VAL A 703 -9.21 9.15 27.36
CA VAL A 703 -8.60 10.33 27.97
C VAL A 703 -9.40 10.73 29.20
N ILE A 704 -8.72 10.95 30.31
CA ILE A 704 -9.29 11.47 31.55
C ILE A 704 -8.57 12.78 31.89
N VAL A 705 -9.35 13.80 32.20
CA VAL A 705 -8.88 15.14 32.56
C VAL A 705 -8.97 15.32 34.06
N PHE A 706 -7.92 15.87 34.66
CA PHE A 706 -7.84 16.20 36.08
C PHE A 706 -7.43 17.67 36.25
N ASP A 707 -8.01 18.31 37.26
CA ASP A 707 -7.46 19.52 37.87
C ASP A 707 -6.43 19.14 38.95
N ARG A 708 -5.80 20.12 39.60
CA ARG A 708 -4.76 19.86 40.63
C ARG A 708 -5.28 19.05 41.83
N ILE A 709 -6.52 19.30 42.26
CA ILE A 709 -7.14 18.63 43.40
C ILE A 709 -7.46 17.18 43.03
N GLY A 710 -8.14 16.98 41.91
CA GLY A 710 -8.49 15.69 41.34
C GLY A 710 -7.25 14.84 41.06
N LEU A 711 -6.16 15.42 40.56
CA LEU A 711 -4.91 14.69 40.37
C LEU A 711 -4.34 14.15 41.69
N THR A 712 -4.43 14.94 42.76
CA THR A 712 -3.99 14.53 44.10
C THR A 712 -4.88 13.42 44.66
N GLN A 713 -6.20 13.57 44.55
CA GLN A 713 -7.18 12.55 44.97
C GLN A 713 -7.02 11.25 44.19
N ALA A 714 -6.79 11.33 42.88
CA ALA A 714 -6.59 10.18 42.01
C ALA A 714 -5.36 9.37 42.43
N VAL A 715 -4.28 10.04 42.85
CA VAL A 715 -3.07 9.33 43.31
C VAL A 715 -3.31 8.62 44.64
N LEU A 716 -4.06 9.23 45.57
CA LEU A 716 -4.47 8.54 46.81
C LEU A 716 -5.31 7.30 46.53
N ALA A 717 -6.17 7.34 45.50
CA ALA A 717 -6.95 6.19 45.05
C ALA A 717 -6.11 5.10 44.33
N SER A 718 -4.85 5.39 44.00
CA SER A 718 -3.94 4.46 43.33
C SER A 718 -3.04 3.67 44.29
N GLU A 719 -2.95 4.08 45.56
CA GLU A 719 -2.22 3.34 46.58
C GLU A 719 -3.08 2.14 47.06
N PRO A 720 -2.52 0.93 47.17
CA PRO A 720 -3.26 -0.19 47.75
C PRO A 720 -3.63 0.17 49.19
N ALA A 721 -4.90 0.04 49.56
CA ALA A 721 -5.34 0.18 50.95
C ALA A 721 -4.50 -0.79 51.80
N HIS A 722 -3.68 -0.22 52.69
CA HIS A 722 -2.78 -0.95 53.57
C HIS A 722 -3.52 -1.87 54.55
#